data_AF-A0A521F4D7-F1
#
_entry.id   AF-A0A521F4D7-F1
#
_cell.length_a   1.000
_cell.length_b   1.000
_cell.length_c   1.000
_cell.angle_alpha   90.00
_cell.angle_beta   90.00
_cell.angle_gamma   90.00
#
_symmetry.space_group_name_H-M   'P 1'
#
loop_
_entity.id
_entity.type
_entity.pdbx_description
1 polymer ?
#
loop_
_entity_poly.entity_id
_entity_poly.type
_entity_poly.pdbx_seq_one_letter_code
_entity_poly.pdbx_strand_id
1 'polypeptide(L)'
;MNKLRAFLFLAIIFGQSLFSQQKENTENVFQIKNPDFNASPYTGMTKQHWRDAAIYLLEGAFSYVHSMDDPMKFPKQEGKSYPANENQVPTEKLEGLCRTLFIASPLLKENPNLVINNIKVADYYRYQITKLTDPINPSYIEPRAKNGGPSQKLVEFGALALSLMTNPDVLWKPLPQSQKDDLAKIMLSYGDGPTVDSNWKFFNIFVLSFFKDQGYSVNEKLLVEYLEKSLKHYRGNGWYNDAPAFDYYSMWAFQMYGTIWSEFFGKKYYPDYAAKFATNFSDLKDNYPYLFSKNGEMIMWGRSISYRTGAVVPFPLMGFYDNPDTNFGWMRRISSGVIKQFLTHPDFMKDNVPTLGFYGEFEPAVQNYSCRGSVFWMGKIFLGLLVPDNNPFWTSKENNGDWETKFKKDEVYNKYQGESHILITDYPNIGASEVRAWCHEKVSSDWQKFRSTENYNRLSYNSAFPWQADGENGEVAMNYVIKNKKSEWEAFRLYTFKEYENGIYYRNAVLETDENIRFDLADIPLPNGILRVDKNNSNKPIEMRLGHYALPKLGKEIITTKKTIEGKEVTIIDNGKYQLAMIPLLGWKKSEIVDAKGLHPESKESKVINVVANSESNKPAIYATLMLWKKSGDKWNNKELVPLKVSEQTNGTISVEFKNGIKKLIEFNEK
;
A
#
# COMPACT_ATOMS: atom_id res chain seq x y z
N MET A 1 21.81 27.12 42.69
CA MET A 1 22.01 25.66 42.59
C MET A 1 20.73 24.84 42.32
N ASN A 2 19.51 25.32 42.58
CA ASN A 2 18.29 24.49 42.42
C ASN A 2 17.69 24.42 41.00
N LYS A 3 18.01 25.33 40.08
CA LYS A 3 17.50 25.27 38.69
C LYS A 3 18.26 24.30 37.77
N LEU A 4 19.54 24.02 38.08
CA LEU A 4 20.38 23.12 37.27
C LEU A 4 20.08 21.63 37.54
N ARG A 5 19.62 21.28 38.75
CA ARG A 5 19.21 19.91 39.10
C ARG A 5 17.88 19.49 38.47
N ALA A 6 16.94 20.42 38.30
CA ALA A 6 15.66 20.14 37.65
C ALA A 6 15.82 19.82 36.15
N PHE A 7 16.72 20.52 35.45
CA PHE A 7 17.02 20.25 34.04
C PHE A 7 17.74 18.91 33.82
N LEU A 8 18.67 18.52 34.71
CA LEU A 8 19.28 17.20 34.64
C LEU A 8 18.28 16.07 34.93
N PHE A 9 17.37 16.24 35.89
CA PHE A 9 16.34 15.22 36.18
C PHE A 9 15.35 15.04 35.02
N LEU A 10 14.90 16.12 34.37
CA LEU A 10 14.04 16.03 33.19
C LEU A 10 14.74 15.38 31.98
N ALA A 11 16.03 15.69 31.74
CA ALA A 11 16.79 15.06 30.67
C ALA A 11 17.05 13.56 30.91
N ILE A 12 17.25 13.15 32.17
CA ILE A 12 17.44 11.74 32.54
C ILE A 12 16.12 10.96 32.42
N ILE A 13 14.97 11.55 32.78
CA ILE A 13 13.65 10.89 32.66
C ILE A 13 13.26 10.72 31.18
N PHE A 14 13.50 11.72 30.33
CA PHE A 14 13.28 11.60 28.88
C PHE A 14 14.27 10.64 28.21
N GLY A 15 15.53 10.59 28.66
CA GLY A 15 16.50 9.61 28.19
C GLY A 15 16.10 8.18 28.57
N GLN A 16 15.70 7.94 29.82
CA GLN A 16 15.28 6.62 30.28
C GLN A 16 13.97 6.14 29.63
N SER A 17 13.01 7.02 29.35
CA SER A 17 11.79 6.63 28.62
C SER A 17 12.07 6.29 27.16
N LEU A 18 12.92 7.04 26.46
CA LEU A 18 13.34 6.73 25.10
C LEU A 18 14.17 5.44 25.04
N PHE A 19 15.09 5.23 25.99
CA PHE A 19 15.85 3.98 26.07
C PHE A 19 15.00 2.78 26.47
N SER A 20 13.99 2.94 27.36
CA SER A 20 13.05 1.87 27.72
C SER A 20 12.15 1.50 26.55
N GLN A 21 11.62 2.49 25.83
CA GLN A 21 10.78 2.29 24.66
C GLN A 21 11.57 1.67 23.49
N GLN A 22 12.84 2.04 23.33
CA GLN A 22 13.74 1.43 22.35
C GLN A 22 14.15 -0.01 22.73
N LYS A 23 14.25 -0.34 24.03
CA LYS A 23 14.60 -1.68 24.53
C LYS A 23 13.40 -2.64 24.45
N GLU A 24 12.19 -2.19 24.82
CA GLU A 24 10.93 -2.94 24.62
C GLU A 24 10.67 -3.22 23.14
N ASN A 25 10.96 -2.28 22.24
CA ASN A 25 10.77 -2.48 20.80
C ASN A 25 11.72 -3.54 20.19
N THR A 26 12.89 -3.81 20.79
CA THR A 26 13.84 -4.79 20.22
C THR A 26 13.55 -6.24 20.56
N GLU A 27 12.93 -6.55 21.71
CA GLU A 27 12.56 -7.93 22.07
C GLU A 27 11.40 -8.47 21.20
N ASN A 28 10.56 -7.56 20.68
CA ASN A 28 9.37 -7.87 19.91
C ASN A 28 9.59 -7.90 18.38
N VAL A 29 10.81 -7.80 17.87
CA VAL A 29 11.08 -7.85 16.43
C VAL A 29 11.14 -9.29 15.94
N PHE A 30 10.41 -9.62 14.86
CA PHE A 30 10.44 -10.95 14.26
C PHE A 30 11.86 -11.34 13.82
N GLN A 31 12.28 -12.56 14.15
CA GLN A 31 13.59 -13.10 13.80
C GLN A 31 13.45 -14.30 12.87
N ILE A 32 14.20 -14.30 11.77
CA ILE A 32 14.32 -15.45 10.85
C ILE A 32 15.34 -16.42 11.48
N LYS A 33 14.85 -17.44 12.19
CA LYS A 33 15.68 -18.44 12.87
C LYS A 33 16.05 -19.58 11.92
N ASN A 34 17.35 -19.90 11.83
CA ASN A 34 17.88 -20.96 10.95
C ASN A 34 17.53 -20.73 9.45
N PRO A 35 17.93 -19.60 8.87
CA PRO A 35 17.63 -19.29 7.47
C PRO A 35 18.21 -20.33 6.50
N ASP A 36 17.46 -20.66 5.45
CA ASP A 36 17.91 -21.55 4.37
C ASP A 36 18.31 -20.74 3.13
N PHE A 37 19.60 -20.43 3.02
CA PHE A 37 20.16 -19.72 1.88
C PHE A 37 20.42 -20.61 0.65
N ASN A 38 20.21 -21.93 0.75
CA ASN A 38 20.29 -22.80 -0.41
C ASN A 38 18.99 -22.73 -1.22
N ALA A 39 17.84 -22.88 -0.56
CA ALA A 39 16.52 -22.75 -1.17
C ALA A 39 16.11 -21.29 -1.39
N SER A 40 16.46 -20.40 -0.46
CA SER A 40 16.11 -18.98 -0.51
C SER A 40 17.35 -18.08 -0.35
N PRO A 41 18.22 -17.98 -1.38
CA PRO A 41 19.49 -17.26 -1.30
C PRO A 41 19.44 -15.80 -0.86
N TYR A 42 18.30 -15.13 -0.96
CA TYR A 42 18.20 -13.70 -0.68
C TYR A 42 17.49 -13.41 0.64
N THR A 43 16.41 -14.13 0.93
CA THR A 43 15.62 -13.88 2.14
C THR A 43 15.97 -14.83 3.28
N GLY A 44 16.47 -16.03 2.96
CA GLY A 44 16.60 -17.15 3.89
C GLY A 44 15.26 -17.76 4.31
N MET A 45 14.13 -17.25 3.82
CA MET A 45 12.79 -17.64 4.26
C MET A 45 12.24 -18.79 3.42
N THR A 46 11.70 -19.78 4.10
CA THR A 46 11.03 -20.96 3.54
C THR A 46 9.56 -20.98 3.99
N LYS A 47 8.79 -22.00 3.61
CA LYS A 47 7.42 -22.18 4.12
C LYS A 47 7.37 -22.21 5.65
N GLN A 48 8.37 -22.81 6.30
CA GLN A 48 8.44 -22.82 7.76
C GLN A 48 8.55 -21.41 8.36
N HIS A 49 9.41 -20.56 7.79
CA HIS A 49 9.55 -19.18 8.24
C HIS A 49 8.29 -18.34 8.03
N TRP A 50 7.45 -18.68 7.03
CA TRP A 50 6.12 -18.08 6.88
C TRP A 50 5.16 -18.54 7.98
N ARG A 51 5.23 -19.81 8.41
CA ARG A 51 4.47 -20.28 9.58
C ARG A 51 4.93 -19.57 10.85
N ASP A 52 6.23 -19.42 11.04
CA ASP A 52 6.79 -18.71 12.20
C ASP A 52 6.34 -17.24 12.22
N ALA A 53 6.30 -16.58 11.06
CA ALA A 53 5.78 -15.21 10.93
C ALA A 53 4.27 -15.11 11.26
N ALA A 54 3.48 -16.11 10.83
CA ALA A 54 2.07 -16.22 11.18
C ALA A 54 1.86 -16.43 12.68
N ILE A 55 2.64 -17.32 13.29
CA ILE A 55 2.63 -17.59 14.73
C ILE A 55 3.02 -16.33 15.51
N TYR A 56 4.07 -15.62 15.12
CA TYR A 56 4.50 -14.37 15.74
C TYR A 56 3.38 -13.31 15.81
N LEU A 57 2.62 -13.14 14.72
CA LEU A 57 1.49 -12.21 14.71
C LEU A 57 0.33 -12.69 15.59
N LEU A 58 0.07 -14.00 15.64
CA LEU A 58 -0.95 -14.56 16.52
C LEU A 58 -0.54 -14.56 17.99
N GLU A 59 0.72 -14.80 18.34
CA GLU A 59 1.24 -14.66 19.69
C GLU A 59 1.02 -13.24 20.21
N GLY A 60 1.30 -12.24 19.36
CA GLY A 60 0.97 -10.84 19.64
C GLY A 60 -0.52 -10.62 19.93
N ALA A 61 -1.40 -11.16 19.08
CA ALA A 61 -2.86 -11.04 19.26
C ALA A 61 -3.37 -11.79 20.50
N PHE A 62 -2.94 -13.03 20.70
CA PHE A 62 -3.35 -13.89 21.82
C PHE A 62 -2.74 -13.46 23.16
N SER A 63 -1.76 -12.55 23.18
CA SER A 63 -1.30 -11.91 24.43
C SER A 63 -2.40 -11.13 25.15
N TYR A 64 -3.49 -10.78 24.43
CA TYR A 64 -4.69 -10.12 24.96
C TYR A 64 -5.82 -11.09 25.33
N VAL A 65 -5.64 -12.38 25.09
CA VAL A 65 -6.64 -13.41 25.39
C VAL A 65 -6.13 -14.22 26.59
N HIS A 66 -6.70 -13.98 27.77
CA HIS A 66 -6.34 -14.66 29.02
C HIS A 66 -7.31 -15.79 29.38
N SER A 67 -8.53 -15.72 28.84
CA SER A 67 -9.58 -16.73 28.97
C SER A 67 -10.36 -16.87 27.66
N MET A 68 -11.16 -17.93 27.56
CA MET A 68 -12.03 -18.16 26.39
C MET A 68 -13.04 -17.03 26.17
N ASP A 69 -13.39 -16.26 27.21
CA ASP A 69 -14.37 -15.17 27.15
C ASP A 69 -13.80 -13.83 26.67
N ASP A 70 -12.47 -13.66 26.69
CA ASP A 70 -11.85 -12.42 26.27
C ASP A 70 -12.05 -12.22 24.76
N PRO A 71 -12.61 -11.08 24.32
CA PRO A 71 -12.75 -10.82 22.90
C PRO A 71 -11.38 -10.49 22.28
N MET A 72 -11.24 -10.75 20.99
CA MET A 72 -10.06 -10.33 20.22
C MET A 72 -10.10 -8.81 19.99
N LYS A 73 -9.73 -8.05 21.02
CA LYS A 73 -9.74 -6.59 21.05
C LYS A 73 -8.38 -6.08 21.53
N PHE A 74 -7.90 -5.02 20.92
CA PHE A 74 -6.55 -4.50 21.14
C PHE A 74 -6.59 -3.05 21.63
N PRO A 75 -5.49 -2.53 22.20
CA PRO A 75 -5.38 -1.12 22.56
C PRO A 75 -5.61 -0.22 21.34
N LYS A 76 -6.41 0.82 21.54
CA LYS A 76 -6.66 1.83 20.51
C LYS A 76 -5.38 2.60 20.23
N GLN A 77 -5.02 2.74 18.95
CA GLN A 77 -3.99 3.71 18.55
C GLN A 77 -4.58 5.13 18.56
N GLU A 78 -3.86 6.10 19.12
CA GLU A 78 -4.28 7.50 19.11
C GLU A 78 -4.48 8.04 17.68
N GLY A 79 -5.26 9.12 17.54
CA GLY A 79 -5.56 9.76 16.25
C GLY A 79 -6.92 9.35 15.66
N LYS A 80 -6.98 9.22 14.33
CA LYS A 80 -8.21 8.94 13.54
C LYS A 80 -8.80 7.56 13.79
N SER A 81 -8.06 6.64 14.41
CA SER A 81 -8.54 5.27 14.57
C SER A 81 -9.80 5.21 15.43
N TYR A 82 -10.70 4.27 15.12
CA TYR A 82 -11.90 4.02 15.92
C TYR A 82 -11.61 2.90 16.95
N PRO A 83 -12.43 2.75 18.02
CA PRO A 83 -13.69 3.43 18.31
C PRO A 83 -13.52 4.87 18.81
N ALA A 84 -14.43 5.74 18.37
CA ALA A 84 -14.64 7.07 18.93
C ALA A 84 -15.78 7.08 19.97
N ASN A 85 -16.63 6.05 19.99
CA ASN A 85 -17.74 5.87 20.93
C ASN A 85 -18.04 4.37 21.14
N GLU A 86 -18.83 4.07 22.18
CA GLU A 86 -19.13 2.70 22.60
C GLU A 86 -19.88 1.87 21.55
N ASN A 87 -20.72 2.51 20.73
CA ASN A 87 -21.49 1.82 19.68
C ASN A 87 -20.61 1.18 18.59
N GLN A 88 -19.35 1.60 18.48
CA GLN A 88 -18.39 1.03 17.52
C GLN A 88 -17.60 -0.16 18.10
N VAL A 89 -17.64 -0.37 19.41
CA VAL A 89 -16.88 -1.44 20.09
C VAL A 89 -17.29 -2.85 19.63
N PRO A 90 -18.58 -3.18 19.42
CA PRO A 90 -18.95 -4.50 18.88
C PRO A 90 -18.33 -4.76 17.51
N THR A 91 -18.30 -3.75 16.63
CA THR A 91 -17.67 -3.85 15.32
C THR A 91 -16.16 -4.03 15.44
N GLU A 92 -15.49 -3.28 16.32
CA GLU A 92 -14.04 -3.44 16.58
C GLU A 92 -13.69 -4.87 17.01
N LYS A 93 -14.45 -5.45 17.95
CA LYS A 93 -14.27 -6.84 18.39
C LYS A 93 -14.47 -7.83 17.25
N LEU A 94 -15.50 -7.60 16.44
CA LEU A 94 -15.79 -8.42 15.26
C LEU A 94 -14.64 -8.35 14.24
N GLU A 95 -14.04 -7.16 14.01
CA GLU A 95 -12.86 -7.03 13.17
C GLU A 95 -11.68 -7.84 13.70
N GLY A 96 -11.36 -7.71 14.99
CA GLY A 96 -10.25 -8.46 15.59
C GLY A 96 -10.46 -9.97 15.47
N LEU A 97 -11.67 -10.46 15.73
CA LEU A 97 -12.02 -11.88 15.57
C LEU A 97 -11.87 -12.35 14.12
N CYS A 98 -12.54 -11.67 13.18
CA CYS A 98 -12.60 -12.10 11.78
C CYS A 98 -11.29 -11.92 11.03
N ARG A 99 -10.51 -10.86 11.32
CA ARG A 99 -9.28 -10.55 10.58
C ARG A 99 -8.09 -11.38 11.05
N THR A 100 -8.03 -11.75 12.34
CA THR A 100 -7.00 -12.67 12.83
C THR A 100 -7.18 -14.09 12.27
N LEU A 101 -8.40 -14.47 11.87
CA LEU A 101 -8.65 -15.76 11.21
C LEU A 101 -7.94 -15.92 9.85
N PHE A 102 -7.58 -14.84 9.15
CA PHE A 102 -6.74 -14.97 7.94
C PHE A 102 -5.37 -15.59 8.23
N ILE A 103 -4.90 -15.46 9.48
CA ILE A 103 -3.66 -16.05 9.96
C ILE A 103 -3.92 -17.42 10.59
N ALA A 104 -4.91 -17.49 11.49
CA ALA A 104 -5.18 -18.70 12.25
C ALA A 104 -5.76 -19.83 11.37
N SER A 105 -6.65 -19.53 10.43
CA SER A 105 -7.33 -20.57 9.63
C SER A 105 -6.35 -21.45 8.83
N PRO A 106 -5.37 -20.90 8.07
CA PRO A 106 -4.37 -21.72 7.39
C PRO A 106 -3.48 -22.53 8.35
N LEU A 107 -3.05 -21.96 9.48
CA LEU A 107 -2.26 -22.69 10.48
C LEU A 107 -3.05 -23.84 11.11
N LEU A 108 -4.31 -23.60 11.45
CA LEU A 108 -5.20 -24.61 12.02
C LEU A 108 -5.53 -25.74 11.05
N LYS A 109 -5.51 -25.49 9.74
CA LYS A 109 -5.73 -26.53 8.73
C LYS A 109 -4.61 -27.58 8.76
N GLU A 110 -3.39 -27.15 9.06
CA GLU A 110 -2.22 -28.03 9.20
C GLU A 110 -2.09 -28.59 10.63
N ASN A 111 -2.33 -27.76 11.64
CA ASN A 111 -2.26 -28.12 13.05
C ASN A 111 -3.56 -27.73 13.80
N PRO A 112 -4.60 -28.57 13.78
CA PRO A 112 -5.86 -28.31 14.48
C PRO A 112 -5.71 -28.19 16.01
N ASN A 113 -4.61 -28.71 16.56
CA ASN A 113 -4.32 -28.71 18.00
C ASN A 113 -3.39 -27.55 18.42
N LEU A 114 -3.21 -26.53 17.59
CA LEU A 114 -2.38 -25.37 17.90
C LEU A 114 -2.79 -24.73 19.24
N VAL A 115 -1.81 -24.52 20.11
CA VAL A 115 -1.96 -23.82 21.40
C VAL A 115 -1.09 -22.58 21.39
N ILE A 116 -1.68 -21.43 21.72
CA ILE A 116 -0.98 -20.15 21.90
C ILE A 116 -1.47 -19.55 23.21
N ASN A 117 -0.56 -19.02 24.03
CA ASN A 117 -0.88 -18.44 25.34
C ASN A 117 -1.74 -19.38 26.23
N ASN A 118 -1.42 -20.68 26.24
CA ASN A 118 -2.17 -21.75 26.93
C ASN A 118 -3.64 -21.92 26.47
N ILE A 119 -4.02 -21.36 25.33
CA ILE A 119 -5.36 -21.45 24.75
C ILE A 119 -5.29 -22.29 23.48
N LYS A 120 -6.18 -23.28 23.38
CA LYS A 120 -6.40 -24.02 22.13
C LYS A 120 -7.05 -23.10 21.12
N VAL A 121 -6.30 -22.75 20.06
CA VAL A 121 -6.69 -21.69 19.11
C VAL A 121 -7.99 -22.05 18.39
N ALA A 122 -8.18 -23.30 17.95
CA ALA A 122 -9.41 -23.76 17.32
C ALA A 122 -10.63 -23.69 18.25
N ASP A 123 -10.45 -24.02 19.53
CA ASP A 123 -11.52 -23.98 20.53
C ASP A 123 -11.94 -22.53 20.78
N TYR A 124 -10.98 -21.62 20.91
CA TYR A 124 -11.22 -20.20 21.10
C TYR A 124 -12.06 -19.59 19.97
N TYR A 125 -11.65 -19.80 18.72
CA TYR A 125 -12.40 -19.24 17.59
C TYR A 125 -13.80 -19.82 17.48
N ARG A 126 -13.97 -21.14 17.64
CA ARG A 126 -15.31 -21.75 17.65
C ARG A 126 -16.17 -21.15 18.75
N TYR A 127 -15.64 -21.03 19.97
CA TYR A 127 -16.35 -20.43 21.10
C TYR A 127 -16.76 -18.97 20.83
N GLN A 128 -15.83 -18.13 20.40
CA GLN A 128 -16.10 -16.71 20.10
C GLN A 128 -17.09 -16.52 18.95
N ILE A 129 -17.07 -17.38 17.93
CA ILE A 129 -18.05 -17.37 16.84
C ILE A 129 -19.48 -17.59 17.40
N THR A 130 -19.67 -18.48 18.39
CA THR A 130 -20.99 -18.67 19.02
C THR A 130 -21.49 -17.43 19.77
N LYS A 131 -20.58 -16.56 20.23
CA LYS A 131 -20.95 -15.34 20.95
C LYS A 131 -21.53 -14.26 20.06
N LEU A 132 -21.28 -14.34 18.74
CA LEU A 132 -21.84 -13.42 17.77
C LEU A 132 -23.37 -13.50 17.69
N THR A 133 -23.96 -14.64 18.08
CA THR A 133 -25.39 -14.92 18.00
C THR A 133 -26.11 -14.87 19.34
N ASP A 134 -25.39 -14.64 20.45
CA ASP A 134 -25.92 -14.62 21.81
C ASP A 134 -26.34 -13.20 22.24
N PRO A 135 -27.63 -12.85 22.33
CA PRO A 135 -28.09 -11.48 22.57
C PRO A 135 -27.66 -10.84 23.89
N ILE A 136 -27.25 -11.65 24.87
CA ILE A 136 -26.75 -11.14 26.16
C ILE A 136 -25.23 -10.97 26.18
N ASN A 137 -24.52 -11.40 25.12
CA ASN A 137 -23.07 -11.28 25.05
C ASN A 137 -22.62 -9.91 24.51
N PRO A 138 -21.58 -9.28 25.09
CA PRO A 138 -21.04 -8.00 24.59
C PRO A 138 -20.43 -8.02 23.18
N SER A 139 -20.29 -9.18 22.55
CA SER A 139 -19.85 -9.37 21.16
C SER A 139 -21.01 -9.69 20.21
N TYR A 140 -22.26 -9.70 20.71
CA TYR A 140 -23.45 -9.96 19.92
C TYR A 140 -23.55 -9.03 18.72
N ILE A 141 -23.93 -9.60 17.57
CA ILE A 141 -24.21 -8.85 16.37
C ILE A 141 -25.69 -9.00 16.01
N GLU A 142 -26.43 -7.90 16.17
CA GLU A 142 -27.83 -7.85 15.74
C GLU A 142 -27.98 -8.16 14.24
N PRO A 143 -29.03 -8.88 13.82
CA PRO A 143 -29.41 -8.99 12.43
C PRO A 143 -29.55 -7.63 11.77
N ARG A 144 -29.25 -7.54 10.46
CA ARG A 144 -29.38 -6.28 9.73
C ARG A 144 -30.84 -5.80 9.77
N ALA A 145 -31.04 -4.53 10.13
CA ALA A 145 -32.34 -3.91 10.05
C ALA A 145 -32.87 -3.93 8.61
N LYS A 146 -34.19 -4.14 8.43
CA LYS A 146 -34.83 -4.24 7.09
C LYS A 146 -34.46 -3.07 6.15
N ASN A 147 -34.46 -1.86 6.69
CA ASN A 147 -34.12 -0.62 5.98
C ASN A 147 -32.67 -0.15 6.22
N GLY A 148 -31.81 -1.00 6.77
CA GLY A 148 -30.40 -0.67 7.02
C GLY A 148 -29.56 -0.65 5.75
N GLY A 149 -28.68 0.34 5.62
CA GLY A 149 -27.73 0.45 4.50
C GLY A 149 -26.52 -0.49 4.60
N PRO A 150 -25.52 -0.29 3.73
CA PRO A 150 -24.24 -0.99 3.83
C PRO A 150 -23.60 -0.86 5.22
N SER A 151 -22.97 -1.93 5.71
CA SER A 151 -22.46 -1.99 7.09
C SER A 151 -21.10 -2.66 7.16
N GLN A 152 -20.22 -2.19 8.04
CA GLN A 152 -18.94 -2.85 8.35
C GLN A 152 -19.12 -4.30 8.81
N LYS A 153 -20.26 -4.65 9.43
CA LYS A 153 -20.58 -6.02 9.83
C LYS A 153 -20.61 -6.99 8.64
N LEU A 154 -21.05 -6.54 7.46
CA LEU A 154 -20.99 -7.32 6.22
C LEU A 154 -19.54 -7.65 5.84
N VAL A 155 -18.64 -6.67 5.94
CA VAL A 155 -17.21 -6.84 5.64
C VAL A 155 -16.61 -7.95 6.49
N GLU A 156 -16.86 -7.91 7.80
CA GLU A 156 -16.32 -8.91 8.71
C GLU A 156 -17.00 -10.28 8.57
N PHE A 157 -18.31 -10.33 8.28
CA PHE A 157 -18.97 -11.60 7.98
C PHE A 157 -18.51 -12.22 6.66
N GLY A 158 -18.15 -11.42 5.66
CA GLY A 158 -17.48 -11.92 4.46
C GLY A 158 -16.10 -12.50 4.75
N ALA A 159 -15.32 -11.85 5.63
CA ALA A 159 -14.04 -12.38 6.12
C ALA A 159 -14.20 -13.70 6.89
N LEU A 160 -15.20 -13.78 7.77
CA LEU A 160 -15.56 -15.00 8.49
C LEU A 160 -15.96 -16.11 7.52
N ALA A 161 -16.87 -15.83 6.57
CA ALA A 161 -17.32 -16.80 5.58
C ALA A 161 -16.17 -17.35 4.73
N LEU A 162 -15.21 -16.52 4.34
CA LEU A 162 -13.99 -16.96 3.65
C LEU A 162 -13.18 -17.94 4.53
N SER A 163 -12.98 -17.62 5.80
CA SER A 163 -12.22 -18.48 6.73
C SER A 163 -12.93 -19.81 6.99
N LEU A 164 -14.26 -19.80 7.15
CA LEU A 164 -15.10 -21.00 7.27
C LEU A 164 -15.08 -21.84 5.99
N MET A 165 -15.10 -21.21 4.82
CA MET A 165 -15.05 -21.88 3.51
C MET A 165 -13.71 -22.58 3.26
N THR A 166 -12.59 -21.98 3.69
CA THR A 166 -11.25 -22.52 3.44
C THR A 166 -10.81 -23.60 4.44
N ASN A 167 -11.41 -23.61 5.65
CA ASN A 167 -11.16 -24.59 6.70
C ASN A 167 -12.44 -25.03 7.45
N PRO A 168 -13.41 -25.66 6.75
CA PRO A 168 -14.69 -26.02 7.35
C PRO A 168 -14.58 -27.14 8.40
N ASP A 169 -13.60 -28.04 8.26
CA ASP A 169 -13.43 -29.19 9.17
C ASP A 169 -13.08 -28.78 10.59
N VAL A 170 -12.30 -27.71 10.75
CA VAL A 170 -11.88 -27.21 12.06
C VAL A 170 -12.86 -26.17 12.60
N LEU A 171 -13.32 -25.24 11.76
CA LEU A 171 -14.06 -24.06 12.21
C LEU A 171 -15.59 -24.22 12.18
N TRP A 172 -16.14 -24.98 11.23
CA TRP A 172 -17.58 -25.04 10.97
C TRP A 172 -18.23 -26.36 11.35
N LYS A 173 -17.77 -27.48 10.77
CA LYS A 173 -18.37 -28.80 10.96
C LYS A 173 -18.54 -29.18 12.44
N PRO A 174 -17.58 -28.87 13.35
CA PRO A 174 -17.73 -29.19 14.76
C PRO A 174 -18.78 -28.37 15.53
N LEU A 175 -19.31 -27.29 14.96
CA LEU A 175 -20.36 -26.50 15.62
C LEU A 175 -21.69 -27.30 15.66
N PRO A 176 -22.43 -27.26 16.79
CA PRO A 176 -23.82 -27.73 16.87
C PRO A 176 -24.73 -27.13 15.79
N GLN A 177 -25.70 -27.90 15.31
CA GLN A 177 -26.61 -27.46 14.24
C GLN A 177 -27.38 -26.19 14.61
N SER A 178 -27.85 -26.05 15.84
CA SER A 178 -28.54 -24.83 16.30
C SER A 178 -27.68 -23.57 16.14
N GLN A 179 -26.40 -23.65 16.48
CA GLN A 179 -25.46 -22.53 16.31
C GLN A 179 -25.18 -22.23 14.84
N LYS A 180 -25.11 -23.26 13.99
CA LYS A 180 -24.99 -23.09 12.53
C LYS A 180 -26.19 -22.34 11.96
N ASP A 181 -27.40 -22.69 12.40
CA ASP A 181 -28.64 -22.05 11.97
C ASP A 181 -28.74 -20.59 12.44
N ASP A 182 -28.34 -20.31 13.68
CA ASP A 182 -28.28 -18.94 14.22
C ASP A 182 -27.28 -18.06 13.47
N LEU A 183 -26.09 -18.61 13.18
CA LEU A 183 -25.07 -17.94 12.37
C LEU A 183 -25.56 -17.68 10.94
N ALA A 184 -26.21 -18.68 10.32
CA ALA A 184 -26.80 -18.53 9.00
C ALA A 184 -27.80 -17.39 8.96
N LYS A 185 -28.72 -17.34 9.94
CA LYS A 185 -29.73 -16.27 10.05
C LYS A 185 -29.09 -14.88 10.13
N ILE A 186 -28.09 -14.70 11.00
CA ILE A 186 -27.47 -13.39 11.20
C ILE A 186 -26.61 -13.01 9.99
N MET A 187 -25.71 -13.88 9.55
CA MET A 187 -24.79 -13.57 8.44
C MET A 187 -25.53 -13.36 7.12
N LEU A 188 -26.55 -14.18 6.79
CA LEU A 188 -27.35 -14.00 5.58
C LEU A 188 -28.15 -12.69 5.61
N SER A 189 -28.58 -12.20 6.78
CA SER A 189 -29.25 -10.89 6.87
C SER A 189 -28.40 -9.73 6.36
N TYR A 190 -27.06 -9.86 6.47
CA TYR A 190 -26.10 -8.93 5.88
C TYR A 190 -25.69 -9.34 4.45
N GLY A 191 -25.46 -10.62 4.19
CA GLY A 191 -25.04 -11.13 2.88
C GLY A 191 -26.07 -10.90 1.77
N ASP A 192 -27.36 -10.96 2.10
CA ASP A 192 -28.49 -10.60 1.23
C ASP A 192 -28.88 -9.10 1.33
N GLY A 193 -28.06 -8.32 2.05
CA GLY A 193 -28.25 -6.89 2.22
C GLY A 193 -27.56 -6.02 1.15
N PRO A 194 -27.81 -4.71 1.17
CA PRO A 194 -27.13 -3.77 0.28
C PRO A 194 -25.64 -3.67 0.61
N THR A 195 -24.85 -3.28 -0.39
CA THR A 195 -23.39 -3.13 -0.30
C THR A 195 -22.93 -1.85 -0.99
N VAL A 196 -21.67 -1.48 -0.80
CA VAL A 196 -21.03 -0.39 -1.55
C VAL A 196 -20.57 -0.96 -2.88
N ASP A 197 -20.79 -0.24 -3.99
CA ASP A 197 -20.40 -0.70 -5.33
C ASP A 197 -18.88 -0.62 -5.55
N SER A 198 -18.16 -1.52 -4.89
CA SER A 198 -16.71 -1.61 -4.81
C SER A 198 -16.30 -3.07 -4.60
N ASN A 199 -15.08 -3.31 -4.15
CA ASN A 199 -14.63 -4.60 -3.61
C ASN A 199 -15.57 -5.21 -2.54
N TRP A 200 -16.43 -4.40 -1.89
CA TRP A 200 -17.37 -4.89 -0.88
C TRP A 200 -18.33 -5.97 -1.38
N LYS A 201 -18.61 -6.02 -2.68
CA LYS A 201 -19.42 -7.08 -3.31
C LYS A 201 -18.90 -8.48 -2.99
N PHE A 202 -17.57 -8.65 -2.84
CA PHE A 202 -16.99 -9.95 -2.48
C PHE A 202 -17.44 -10.44 -1.10
N PHE A 203 -17.75 -9.55 -0.15
CA PHE A 203 -18.24 -9.98 1.16
C PHE A 203 -19.63 -10.62 1.06
N ASN A 204 -20.53 -10.05 0.25
CA ASN A 204 -21.80 -10.70 -0.10
C ASN A 204 -21.56 -12.04 -0.79
N ILE A 205 -20.67 -12.06 -1.80
CA ILE A 205 -20.33 -13.27 -2.56
C ILE A 205 -19.88 -14.39 -1.61
N PHE A 206 -18.95 -14.13 -0.68
CA PHE A 206 -18.48 -15.15 0.26
C PHE A 206 -19.57 -15.65 1.20
N VAL A 207 -20.38 -14.75 1.78
CA VAL A 207 -21.47 -15.15 2.69
C VAL A 207 -22.48 -16.03 1.94
N LEU A 208 -22.98 -15.58 0.78
CA LEU A 208 -23.96 -16.31 -0.02
C LEU A 208 -23.39 -17.65 -0.53
N SER A 209 -22.14 -17.67 -0.97
CA SER A 209 -21.49 -18.87 -1.48
C SER A 209 -21.26 -19.91 -0.38
N PHE A 210 -20.75 -19.49 0.78
CA PHE A 210 -20.53 -20.38 1.91
C PHE A 210 -21.83 -21.08 2.33
N PHE A 211 -22.89 -20.32 2.58
CA PHE A 211 -24.16 -20.90 3.03
C PHE A 211 -24.85 -21.74 1.95
N LYS A 212 -24.69 -21.42 0.66
CA LYS A 212 -25.12 -22.30 -0.44
C LYS A 212 -24.41 -23.65 -0.41
N ASP A 213 -23.09 -23.68 -0.23
CA ASP A 213 -22.33 -24.94 -0.13
C ASP A 213 -22.73 -25.77 1.09
N GLN A 214 -23.15 -25.11 2.19
CA GLN A 214 -23.67 -25.76 3.39
C GLN A 214 -25.16 -26.16 3.31
N GLY A 215 -25.82 -25.94 2.16
CA GLY A 215 -27.20 -26.38 1.91
C GLY A 215 -28.31 -25.43 2.36
N TYR A 216 -27.98 -24.21 2.79
CA TYR A 216 -28.98 -23.18 3.11
C TYR A 216 -29.52 -22.51 1.83
N SER A 217 -30.75 -22.02 1.89
CA SER A 217 -31.32 -21.19 0.84
C SER A 217 -30.66 -19.81 0.82
N VAL A 218 -30.27 -19.34 -0.37
CA VAL A 218 -29.61 -18.04 -0.56
C VAL A 218 -30.18 -17.30 -1.78
N ASN A 219 -29.97 -15.99 -1.82
CA ASN A 219 -30.29 -15.17 -2.99
C ASN A 219 -29.25 -15.38 -4.10
N GLU A 220 -29.44 -16.44 -4.89
CA GLU A 220 -28.54 -16.81 -5.98
C GLU A 220 -28.49 -15.76 -7.10
N LYS A 221 -29.60 -15.08 -7.37
CA LYS A 221 -29.65 -14.00 -8.36
C LYS A 221 -28.70 -12.86 -7.98
N LEU A 222 -28.70 -12.46 -6.71
CA LEU A 222 -27.80 -11.43 -6.19
C LEU A 222 -26.33 -11.87 -6.24
N LEU A 223 -26.05 -13.13 -5.88
CA LEU A 223 -24.71 -13.70 -5.99
C LEU A 223 -24.17 -13.57 -7.43
N VAL A 224 -24.94 -14.00 -8.42
CA VAL A 224 -24.56 -13.91 -9.84
C VAL A 224 -24.38 -12.45 -10.28
N GLU A 225 -25.31 -11.56 -9.91
CA GLU A 225 -25.21 -10.12 -10.23
C GLU A 225 -23.89 -9.52 -9.70
N TYR A 226 -23.51 -9.86 -8.46
CA TYR A 226 -22.28 -9.35 -7.86
C TYR A 226 -21.01 -9.96 -8.44
N LEU A 227 -21.04 -11.22 -8.90
CA LEU A 227 -19.93 -11.81 -9.66
C LEU A 227 -19.71 -11.05 -10.98
N GLU A 228 -20.78 -10.81 -11.74
CA GLU A 228 -20.73 -10.05 -13.00
C GLU A 228 -20.24 -8.63 -12.79
N LYS A 229 -20.79 -7.92 -11.80
CA LYS A 229 -20.36 -6.56 -11.46
C LYS A 229 -18.89 -6.53 -11.03
N SER A 230 -18.44 -7.50 -10.23
CA SER A 230 -17.04 -7.57 -9.79
C SER A 230 -16.08 -7.80 -10.96
N LEU A 231 -16.44 -8.66 -11.93
CA LEU A 231 -15.66 -8.86 -13.15
C LEU A 231 -15.57 -7.60 -14.03
N LYS A 232 -16.62 -6.77 -14.07
CA LYS A 232 -16.66 -5.51 -14.84
C LYS A 232 -15.67 -4.44 -14.33
N HIS A 233 -15.10 -4.59 -13.13
CA HIS A 233 -14.06 -3.69 -12.63
C HIS A 233 -12.67 -3.94 -13.27
N TYR A 234 -12.49 -5.04 -14.00
CA TYR A 234 -11.20 -5.37 -14.61
C TYR A 234 -10.78 -4.38 -15.71
N ARG A 235 -9.49 -4.02 -15.73
CA ARG A 235 -8.87 -3.06 -16.67
C ARG A 235 -7.57 -3.60 -17.27
N GLY A 236 -7.47 -4.93 -17.45
CA GLY A 236 -6.32 -5.58 -18.08
C GLY A 236 -5.07 -5.62 -17.18
N ASN A 237 -4.08 -6.43 -17.59
CA ASN A 237 -2.77 -6.55 -16.95
C ASN A 237 -2.82 -6.87 -15.44
N GLY A 238 -3.90 -7.49 -14.97
CA GLY A 238 -4.11 -7.84 -13.58
C GLY A 238 -4.73 -6.73 -12.71
N TRP A 239 -5.09 -5.57 -13.28
CA TRP A 239 -5.64 -4.44 -12.53
C TRP A 239 -7.16 -4.41 -12.51
N TYR A 240 -7.72 -4.17 -11.34
CA TYR A 240 -9.13 -3.87 -11.12
C TYR A 240 -9.26 -2.45 -10.60
N ASN A 241 -10.11 -1.62 -11.20
CA ASN A 241 -10.34 -0.26 -10.72
C ASN A 241 -11.40 -0.28 -9.61
N ASP A 242 -10.99 -0.02 -8.36
CA ASP A 242 -11.93 0.12 -7.24
C ASP A 242 -12.40 1.57 -7.12
N ALA A 243 -13.23 1.93 -8.10
CA ALA A 243 -13.65 3.26 -8.50
C ALA A 243 -13.50 4.36 -7.42
N PRO A 244 -12.81 5.48 -7.74
CA PRO A 244 -12.16 5.80 -9.02
C PRO A 244 -10.67 5.41 -9.12
N ALA A 245 -10.09 4.76 -8.09
CA ALA A 245 -8.64 4.65 -7.96
C ALA A 245 -8.12 3.21 -8.17
N PHE A 246 -6.87 3.14 -8.63
CA PHE A 246 -6.06 1.92 -8.54
C PHE A 246 -5.20 1.97 -7.29
N ASP A 247 -5.08 0.82 -6.63
CA ASP A 247 -4.18 0.57 -5.51
C ASP A 247 -4.13 -0.95 -5.24
N TYR A 248 -3.54 -1.35 -4.12
CA TYR A 248 -3.42 -2.73 -3.73
C TYR A 248 -4.76 -3.46 -3.41
N TYR A 249 -5.92 -2.78 -3.37
CA TYR A 249 -7.22 -3.47 -3.36
C TYR A 249 -7.46 -4.28 -4.63
N SER A 250 -6.88 -3.90 -5.77
CA SER A 250 -6.85 -4.77 -6.94
C SER A 250 -6.27 -6.15 -6.59
N MET A 251 -5.33 -6.21 -5.65
CA MET A 251 -4.57 -7.41 -5.29
C MET A 251 -5.23 -8.18 -4.14
N TRP A 252 -5.34 -7.55 -2.96
CA TRP A 252 -5.85 -8.23 -1.77
C TRP A 252 -7.38 -8.25 -1.63
N ALA A 253 -8.11 -7.62 -2.56
CA ALA A 253 -9.57 -7.62 -2.54
C ALA A 253 -10.22 -8.01 -3.87
N PHE A 254 -9.60 -7.83 -5.03
CA PHE A 254 -10.15 -8.40 -6.28
C PHE A 254 -9.47 -9.71 -6.63
N GLN A 255 -8.16 -9.68 -6.90
CA GLN A 255 -7.42 -10.85 -7.35
C GLN A 255 -7.45 -11.98 -6.32
N MET A 256 -7.16 -11.66 -5.05
CA MET A 256 -7.21 -12.66 -3.99
C MET A 256 -8.60 -13.26 -3.81
N TYR A 257 -9.64 -12.43 -3.66
CA TYR A 257 -10.98 -12.93 -3.41
C TYR A 257 -11.52 -13.71 -4.61
N GLY A 258 -11.27 -13.25 -5.84
CA GLY A 258 -11.64 -13.98 -7.05
C GLY A 258 -10.98 -15.36 -7.09
N THR A 259 -9.68 -15.45 -6.80
CA THR A 259 -8.95 -16.73 -6.79
C THR A 259 -9.42 -17.68 -5.67
N ILE A 260 -9.52 -17.19 -4.43
CA ILE A 260 -9.98 -18.02 -3.30
C ILE A 260 -11.42 -18.50 -3.53
N TRP A 261 -12.32 -17.60 -3.95
CA TRP A 261 -13.70 -17.99 -4.26
C TRP A 261 -13.75 -19.02 -5.39
N SER A 262 -12.96 -18.82 -6.46
CA SER A 262 -12.89 -19.75 -7.59
C SER A 262 -12.44 -21.15 -7.16
N GLU A 263 -11.37 -21.22 -6.36
CA GLU A 263 -10.79 -22.49 -5.91
C GLU A 263 -11.73 -23.29 -5.00
N PHE A 264 -12.28 -22.63 -3.98
CA PHE A 264 -13.01 -23.32 -2.91
C PHE A 264 -14.51 -23.46 -3.17
N PHE A 265 -15.05 -22.79 -4.19
CA PHE A 265 -16.49 -22.81 -4.48
C PHE A 265 -16.82 -22.68 -5.97
N GLY A 266 -16.24 -21.69 -6.65
CA GLY A 266 -16.57 -21.31 -8.02
C GLY A 266 -16.39 -22.45 -9.02
N LYS A 267 -15.29 -23.22 -8.96
CA LYS A 267 -15.06 -24.38 -9.85
C LYS A 267 -16.16 -25.43 -9.77
N LYS A 268 -16.77 -25.62 -8.60
CA LYS A 268 -17.85 -26.61 -8.35
C LYS A 268 -19.22 -26.12 -8.82
N TYR A 269 -19.56 -24.85 -8.55
CA TYR A 269 -20.92 -24.34 -8.75
C TYR A 269 -21.08 -23.36 -9.91
N TYR A 270 -20.01 -22.64 -10.28
CA TYR A 270 -20.01 -21.52 -11.22
C TYR A 270 -18.73 -21.50 -12.09
N PRO A 271 -18.43 -22.59 -12.83
CA PRO A 271 -17.15 -22.77 -13.49
C PRO A 271 -16.83 -21.65 -14.51
N ASP A 272 -17.83 -21.10 -15.19
CA ASP A 272 -17.65 -20.01 -16.15
C ASP A 272 -17.14 -18.72 -15.49
N TYR A 273 -17.63 -18.40 -14.29
CA TYR A 273 -17.16 -17.23 -13.53
C TYR A 273 -15.78 -17.48 -12.95
N ALA A 274 -15.52 -18.68 -12.45
CA ALA A 274 -14.21 -19.08 -11.96
C ALA A 274 -13.14 -18.99 -13.05
N ALA A 275 -13.46 -19.42 -14.28
CA ALA A 275 -12.58 -19.29 -15.43
C ALA A 275 -12.28 -17.81 -15.77
N LYS A 276 -13.27 -16.92 -15.73
CA LYS A 276 -13.06 -15.47 -15.97
C LYS A 276 -12.14 -14.84 -14.92
N PHE A 277 -12.32 -15.17 -13.64
CA PHE A 277 -11.39 -14.71 -12.59
C PHE A 277 -9.98 -15.28 -12.80
N ALA A 278 -9.85 -16.55 -13.17
CA ALA A 278 -8.56 -17.17 -13.46
C ALA A 278 -7.83 -16.47 -14.63
N THR A 279 -8.55 -16.13 -15.70
CA THR A 279 -7.99 -15.36 -16.84
C THR A 279 -7.50 -13.98 -16.40
N ASN A 280 -8.29 -13.25 -15.61
CA ASN A 280 -7.87 -11.93 -15.11
C ASN A 280 -6.69 -12.03 -14.12
N PHE A 281 -6.57 -13.15 -13.40
CA PHE A 281 -5.50 -13.41 -12.46
C PHE A 281 -4.19 -13.80 -13.16
N SER A 282 -4.26 -14.54 -14.29
CA SER A 282 -3.06 -14.98 -15.00
C SER A 282 -2.23 -13.83 -15.57
N ASP A 283 -2.84 -12.68 -15.84
CA ASP A 283 -2.15 -11.47 -16.29
C ASP A 283 -1.13 -10.92 -15.27
N LEU A 284 -1.27 -11.25 -13.97
CA LEU A 284 -0.40 -10.71 -12.92
C LEU A 284 1.05 -11.15 -13.06
N LYS A 285 1.32 -12.40 -13.44
CA LYS A 285 2.67 -12.99 -13.41
C LYS A 285 3.67 -12.20 -14.26
N ASP A 286 3.19 -11.57 -15.33
CA ASP A 286 3.99 -10.82 -16.29
C ASP A 286 3.96 -9.31 -16.06
N ASN A 287 3.24 -8.82 -15.03
CA ASN A 287 2.97 -7.39 -14.83
C ASN A 287 3.23 -6.91 -13.41
N TYR A 288 2.68 -7.59 -12.41
CA TYR A 288 2.69 -7.14 -11.04
C TYR A 288 4.05 -7.26 -10.31
N PRO A 289 4.93 -8.26 -10.59
CA PRO A 289 6.25 -8.37 -9.96
C PRO A 289 7.15 -7.15 -10.12
N TYR A 290 7.00 -6.40 -11.22
CA TYR A 290 7.75 -5.18 -11.51
C TYR A 290 7.40 -4.01 -10.58
N LEU A 291 6.32 -4.10 -9.81
CA LEU A 291 5.96 -3.07 -8.83
C LEU A 291 6.84 -3.14 -7.57
N PHE A 292 7.67 -4.17 -7.41
CA PHE A 292 8.47 -4.41 -6.20
C PHE A 292 9.95 -4.15 -6.45
N SER A 293 10.65 -3.66 -5.42
CA SER A 293 12.09 -3.37 -5.50
C SER A 293 12.90 -4.64 -5.81
N LYS A 294 14.17 -4.47 -6.16
CA LYS A 294 15.13 -5.59 -6.28
C LYS A 294 15.17 -6.46 -5.01
N ASN A 295 14.92 -5.84 -3.86
CA ASN A 295 14.88 -6.53 -2.58
C ASN A 295 13.50 -7.12 -2.22
N GLY A 296 12.51 -7.00 -3.11
CA GLY A 296 11.14 -7.41 -2.89
C GLY A 296 10.37 -6.44 -1.98
N GLU A 297 10.79 -5.19 -1.82
CA GLU A 297 10.10 -4.21 -0.98
C GLU A 297 8.88 -3.64 -1.71
N MET A 298 7.77 -3.45 -1.00
CA MET A 298 6.57 -2.82 -1.52
C MET A 298 6.68 -1.29 -1.54
N ILE A 299 5.94 -0.66 -2.45
CA ILE A 299 5.78 0.78 -2.54
C ILE A 299 4.69 1.23 -1.56
N MET A 300 4.90 2.36 -0.87
CA MET A 300 3.85 3.00 -0.10
C MET A 300 2.90 3.73 -1.07
N TRP A 301 1.82 3.10 -1.53
CA TRP A 301 0.88 3.67 -2.50
C TRP A 301 -0.56 3.20 -2.27
N GLY A 302 -1.50 4.14 -2.29
CA GLY A 302 -2.92 3.88 -2.08
C GLY A 302 -3.32 3.78 -0.61
N ARG A 303 -4.63 3.69 -0.38
CA ARG A 303 -5.22 3.60 0.96
C ARG A 303 -4.94 2.28 1.66
N SER A 304 -5.21 2.24 2.96
CA SER A 304 -5.11 1.04 3.80
C SER A 304 -3.70 0.42 3.79
N ILE A 305 -2.68 1.27 3.63
CA ILE A 305 -1.31 0.81 3.44
C ILE A 305 -0.77 0.01 4.65
N SER A 306 -1.42 0.13 5.81
CA SER A 306 -1.14 -0.67 7.01
C SER A 306 -1.38 -2.17 6.83
N TYR A 307 -2.03 -2.59 5.75
CA TYR A 307 -2.22 -4.01 5.42
C TYR A 307 -0.97 -4.63 4.78
N ARG A 308 0.02 -3.82 4.36
CA ARG A 308 1.40 -4.24 4.11
C ARG A 308 1.52 -5.53 3.28
N THR A 309 1.81 -6.66 3.96
CA THR A 309 2.02 -7.99 3.37
C THR A 309 0.82 -8.50 2.59
N GLY A 310 -0.37 -7.96 2.80
CA GLY A 310 -1.52 -8.23 1.95
C GLY A 310 -1.22 -7.95 0.47
N ALA A 311 -0.32 -7.01 0.14
CA ALA A 311 -0.01 -6.64 -1.24
C ALA A 311 0.49 -7.84 -2.07
N VAL A 312 1.20 -8.77 -1.42
CA VAL A 312 1.84 -9.91 -2.08
C VAL A 312 1.04 -11.20 -1.99
N VAL A 313 -0.21 -11.16 -1.52
CA VAL A 313 -1.07 -12.36 -1.43
C VAL A 313 -1.32 -13.06 -2.78
N PRO A 314 -1.39 -12.38 -3.95
CA PRO A 314 -1.60 -13.10 -5.21
C PRO A 314 -0.47 -14.08 -5.54
N PHE A 315 0.77 -13.75 -5.21
CA PHE A 315 1.95 -14.53 -5.59
C PHE A 315 1.96 -15.99 -5.11
N PRO A 316 1.72 -16.31 -3.82
CA PRO A 316 1.55 -17.70 -3.43
C PRO A 316 0.34 -18.34 -4.09
N LEU A 317 -0.79 -17.63 -4.22
CA LEU A 317 -2.03 -18.16 -4.77
C LEU A 317 -1.95 -18.54 -6.26
N MET A 318 -0.92 -18.08 -6.99
CA MET A 318 -0.58 -18.61 -8.31
C MET A 318 -0.36 -20.13 -8.28
N GLY A 319 0.01 -20.70 -7.15
CA GLY A 319 0.16 -22.15 -6.97
C GLY A 319 -1.13 -22.96 -7.13
N PHE A 320 -2.32 -22.34 -7.15
CA PHE A 320 -3.58 -23.02 -7.47
C PHE A 320 -3.84 -23.20 -8.97
N TYR A 321 -3.00 -22.60 -9.81
CA TYR A 321 -3.10 -22.68 -11.26
C TYR A 321 -1.88 -23.40 -11.84
N ASP A 322 -2.12 -24.30 -12.79
CA ASP A 322 -1.06 -25.00 -13.50
C ASP A 322 -0.57 -24.12 -14.67
N ASN A 323 0.40 -23.25 -14.39
CA ASN A 323 1.02 -22.37 -15.38
C ASN A 323 2.55 -22.53 -15.33
N PRO A 324 3.14 -23.33 -16.26
CA PRO A 324 4.55 -23.72 -16.20
C PRO A 324 5.51 -22.54 -16.39
N ASP A 325 5.05 -21.44 -16.98
CA ASP A 325 5.88 -20.25 -17.21
C ASP A 325 5.94 -19.31 -15.99
N THR A 326 5.27 -19.66 -14.88
CA THR A 326 5.31 -18.85 -13.67
C THR A 326 6.68 -18.97 -13.00
N ASN A 327 7.40 -17.85 -12.88
CA ASN A 327 8.65 -17.83 -12.13
C ASN A 327 8.38 -17.80 -10.62
N PHE A 328 8.06 -18.97 -10.06
CA PHE A 328 7.76 -19.15 -8.65
C PHE A 328 8.91 -18.77 -7.70
N GLY A 329 10.15 -18.92 -8.15
CA GLY A 329 11.32 -18.46 -7.39
C GLY A 329 11.33 -16.94 -7.18
N TRP A 330 10.95 -16.18 -8.21
CA TRP A 330 10.80 -14.72 -8.11
C TRP A 330 9.58 -14.31 -7.29
N MET A 331 8.46 -15.01 -7.47
CA MET A 331 7.24 -14.80 -6.68
C MET A 331 7.51 -14.98 -5.18
N ARG A 332 8.17 -16.07 -4.77
CA ARG A 332 8.52 -16.29 -3.36
C ARG A 332 9.52 -15.25 -2.87
N ARG A 333 10.53 -14.90 -3.69
CA ARG A 333 11.53 -13.89 -3.37
C ARG A 333 10.89 -12.54 -3.01
N ILE A 334 9.90 -12.09 -3.79
CA ILE A 334 9.17 -10.85 -3.53
C ILE A 334 8.33 -10.99 -2.27
N SER A 335 7.51 -12.04 -2.17
CA SER A 335 6.61 -12.21 -1.01
C SER A 335 7.36 -12.27 0.33
N SER A 336 8.45 -13.05 0.39
CA SER A 336 9.33 -13.11 1.57
C SER A 336 10.05 -11.78 1.82
N GLY A 337 10.39 -11.03 0.76
CA GLY A 337 10.96 -9.68 0.85
C GLY A 337 10.02 -8.69 1.55
N VAL A 338 8.74 -8.67 1.18
CA VAL A 338 7.73 -7.82 1.84
C VAL A 338 7.48 -8.25 3.29
N ILE A 339 7.43 -9.55 3.58
CA ILE A 339 7.31 -10.01 4.97
C ILE A 339 8.50 -9.49 5.79
N LYS A 340 9.72 -9.66 5.29
CA LYS A 340 10.93 -9.17 5.95
C LYS A 340 10.93 -7.65 6.11
N GLN A 341 10.51 -6.89 5.10
CA GLN A 341 10.44 -5.42 5.13
C GLN A 341 9.70 -4.90 6.36
N PHE A 342 8.59 -5.55 6.75
CA PHE A 342 7.77 -5.07 7.86
C PHE A 342 8.03 -5.81 9.17
N LEU A 343 8.00 -7.14 9.17
CA LEU A 343 8.05 -7.89 10.44
C LEU A 343 9.41 -7.75 11.14
N THR A 344 10.48 -7.44 10.39
CA THR A 344 11.81 -7.20 10.97
C THR A 344 12.08 -5.71 11.27
N HIS A 345 11.12 -4.82 11.02
CA HIS A 345 11.27 -3.39 11.33
C HIS A 345 10.98 -3.14 12.81
N PRO A 346 11.85 -2.41 13.55
CA PRO A 346 11.71 -2.23 15.00
C PRO A 346 10.42 -1.49 15.43
N ASP A 347 9.91 -0.61 14.58
CA ASP A 347 8.70 0.17 14.88
C ASP A 347 7.39 -0.51 14.43
N PHE A 348 7.46 -1.73 13.88
CA PHE A 348 6.30 -2.43 13.33
C PHE A 348 5.26 -2.77 14.40
N MET A 349 5.71 -3.26 15.55
CA MET A 349 4.88 -3.60 16.70
C MET A 349 4.84 -2.47 17.72
N LYS A 350 3.68 -2.31 18.35
CA LYS A 350 3.50 -1.58 19.62
C LYS A 350 2.41 -2.27 20.40
N ASP A 351 2.57 -2.41 21.71
CA ASP A 351 1.65 -3.18 22.55
C ASP A 351 1.48 -4.62 22.03
N ASN A 352 2.56 -5.26 21.57
CA ASN A 352 2.56 -6.61 20.97
C ASN A 352 1.68 -6.79 19.71
N VAL A 353 1.09 -5.74 19.14
CA VAL A 353 0.25 -5.81 17.93
C VAL A 353 0.75 -4.85 16.84
N PRO A 354 0.49 -5.12 15.54
CA PRO A 354 1.00 -4.27 14.48
C PRO A 354 0.42 -2.86 14.52
N THR A 355 1.22 -1.86 14.16
CA THR A 355 0.81 -0.45 14.15
C THR A 355 -0.08 -0.07 12.96
N LEU A 356 -0.93 0.94 13.13
CA LEU A 356 -1.59 1.65 12.01
C LEU A 356 -0.62 2.71 11.45
N GLY A 357 -0.16 2.49 10.23
CA GLY A 357 0.79 3.32 9.51
C GLY A 357 1.49 2.53 8.41
N PHE A 358 2.80 2.72 8.24
CA PHE A 358 3.61 2.00 7.24
C PHE A 358 4.70 1.16 7.90
N TYR A 359 5.83 1.76 8.29
CA TYR A 359 6.85 1.04 9.08
C TYR A 359 6.49 0.99 10.57
N GLY A 360 6.03 2.10 11.13
CA GLY A 360 5.41 2.19 12.44
C GLY A 360 4.12 3.00 12.40
N GLU A 361 3.76 3.62 13.52
CA GLU A 361 2.61 4.53 13.59
C GLU A 361 2.80 5.71 12.63
N PHE A 362 1.82 5.95 11.75
CA PHE A 362 1.88 7.07 10.81
C PHE A 362 0.48 7.58 10.45
N GLU A 363 0.03 8.57 11.22
CA GLU A 363 -1.33 9.11 11.20
C GLU A 363 -1.82 9.64 9.84
N PRO A 364 -0.98 10.26 8.98
CA PRO A 364 -1.41 10.66 7.64
C PRO A 364 -1.92 9.48 6.79
N ALA A 365 -1.41 8.27 7.02
CA ALA A 365 -1.82 7.07 6.27
C ALA A 365 -3.04 6.34 6.87
N VAL A 366 -3.56 6.77 8.02
CA VAL A 366 -4.67 6.11 8.73
C VAL A 366 -6.02 6.62 8.21
N GLN A 367 -6.91 5.69 7.87
CA GLN A 367 -8.30 5.99 7.48
C GLN A 367 -9.24 5.94 8.69
N ASN A 368 -10.29 6.76 8.66
CA ASN A 368 -11.30 6.88 9.73
C ASN A 368 -12.06 5.57 10.04
N TYR A 369 -12.08 4.62 9.10
CA TYR A 369 -12.67 3.29 9.29
C TYR A 369 -11.70 2.27 9.88
N SER A 370 -10.46 2.65 10.21
CA SER A 370 -9.47 1.71 10.74
C SER A 370 -9.47 1.70 12.27
N CYS A 371 -9.44 0.52 12.87
CA CYS A 371 -9.10 0.31 14.27
C CYS A 371 -7.83 -0.54 14.36
N ARG A 372 -7.34 -0.81 15.57
CA ARG A 372 -6.13 -1.64 15.75
C ARG A 372 -6.30 -3.05 15.19
N GLY A 373 -7.50 -3.63 15.28
CA GLY A 373 -7.82 -4.91 14.65
C GLY A 373 -7.72 -4.88 13.12
N SER A 374 -7.80 -3.69 12.50
CA SER A 374 -7.80 -3.59 11.06
C SER A 374 -6.50 -4.01 10.39
N VAL A 375 -5.36 -3.85 11.07
CA VAL A 375 -4.03 -4.21 10.54
C VAL A 375 -3.93 -5.69 10.18
N PHE A 376 -4.72 -6.56 10.82
CA PHE A 376 -4.69 -8.01 10.60
C PHE A 376 -5.22 -8.43 9.22
N TRP A 377 -5.75 -7.50 8.41
CA TRP A 377 -5.89 -7.74 6.97
C TRP A 377 -4.56 -8.10 6.28
N MET A 378 -3.43 -7.68 6.85
CA MET A 378 -2.11 -8.12 6.39
C MET A 378 -1.94 -9.64 6.42
N GLY A 379 -2.68 -10.31 7.31
CA GLY A 379 -2.72 -11.75 7.47
C GLY A 379 -3.21 -12.51 6.25
N LYS A 380 -3.85 -11.84 5.28
CA LYS A 380 -4.23 -12.43 4.00
C LYS A 380 -3.07 -13.12 3.29
N ILE A 381 -1.83 -12.66 3.45
CA ILE A 381 -0.65 -13.31 2.88
C ILE A 381 -0.54 -14.79 3.27
N PHE A 382 -0.98 -15.15 4.48
CA PHE A 382 -0.89 -16.52 4.99
C PHE A 382 -1.96 -17.45 4.43
N LEU A 383 -2.96 -16.94 3.70
CA LEU A 383 -3.79 -17.78 2.83
C LEU A 383 -2.94 -18.52 1.79
N GLY A 384 -1.74 -18.01 1.47
CA GLY A 384 -0.74 -18.73 0.68
C GLY A 384 -0.32 -20.07 1.28
N LEU A 385 -0.39 -20.27 2.61
CA LEU A 385 -0.06 -21.55 3.25
C LEU A 385 -1.03 -22.68 2.86
N LEU A 386 -2.21 -22.35 2.32
CA LEU A 386 -3.16 -23.30 1.74
C LEU A 386 -2.63 -23.96 0.45
N VAL A 387 -1.59 -23.40 -0.17
CA VAL A 387 -0.93 -23.97 -1.33
C VAL A 387 -0.11 -25.21 -0.91
N PRO A 388 -0.26 -26.36 -1.59
CA PRO A 388 0.37 -27.63 -1.20
C PRO A 388 1.90 -27.54 -1.03
N ASP A 389 2.47 -28.30 -0.09
CA ASP A 389 3.90 -28.27 0.26
C ASP A 389 4.84 -28.56 -0.92
N ASN A 390 4.42 -29.43 -1.85
CA ASN A 390 5.20 -29.80 -3.04
C ASN A 390 5.08 -28.79 -4.19
N ASN A 391 4.26 -27.74 -4.05
CA ASN A 391 4.06 -26.76 -5.10
C ASN A 391 5.36 -25.98 -5.41
N PRO A 392 5.65 -25.66 -6.69
CA PRO A 392 6.81 -24.87 -7.09
C PRO A 392 6.98 -23.53 -6.36
N PHE A 393 5.90 -22.90 -5.87
CA PHE A 393 6.02 -21.71 -5.01
C PHE A 393 6.90 -21.97 -3.78
N TRP A 394 6.77 -23.14 -3.15
CA TRP A 394 7.52 -23.51 -1.95
C TRP A 394 8.85 -24.20 -2.24
N THR A 395 8.99 -24.85 -3.40
CA THR A 395 10.15 -25.71 -3.70
C THR A 395 11.15 -25.08 -4.68
N SER A 396 10.74 -24.14 -5.54
CA SER A 396 11.66 -23.45 -6.46
C SER A 396 12.72 -22.68 -5.70
N LYS A 397 13.93 -22.56 -6.23
CA LYS A 397 14.96 -21.70 -5.64
C LYS A 397 14.62 -20.22 -5.85
N GLU A 398 14.74 -19.37 -4.82
CA GLU A 398 14.56 -17.93 -5.01
C GLU A 398 15.54 -17.37 -6.05
N ASN A 399 15.05 -16.43 -6.86
CA ASN A 399 15.83 -15.64 -7.82
C ASN A 399 15.24 -14.23 -7.87
N ASN A 400 15.98 -13.23 -8.39
CA ASN A 400 15.42 -11.88 -8.53
C ASN A 400 14.76 -11.63 -9.90
N GLY A 401 14.44 -12.70 -10.65
CA GLY A 401 13.81 -12.62 -11.97
C GLY A 401 14.53 -11.64 -12.90
N ASP A 402 13.77 -10.70 -13.44
CA ASP A 402 14.28 -9.74 -14.42
C ASP A 402 15.32 -8.76 -13.85
N TRP A 403 15.39 -8.56 -12.52
CA TRP A 403 16.46 -7.80 -11.88
C TRP A 403 17.85 -8.42 -12.07
N GLU A 404 17.91 -9.72 -12.40
CA GLU A 404 19.15 -10.45 -12.68
C GLU A 404 19.34 -10.74 -14.16
N THR A 405 18.26 -10.96 -14.89
CA THR A 405 18.34 -11.47 -16.26
C THR A 405 18.14 -10.41 -17.34
N LYS A 406 17.44 -9.30 -17.04
CA LYS A 406 17.12 -8.26 -18.03
C LYS A 406 17.65 -6.89 -17.67
N PHE A 407 17.55 -6.50 -16.41
CA PHE A 407 17.84 -5.14 -15.97
C PHE A 407 19.33 -4.85 -15.85
N LYS A 408 19.78 -3.81 -16.57
CA LYS A 408 21.17 -3.39 -16.63
C LYS A 408 21.40 -2.08 -15.90
N LYS A 409 22.60 -1.94 -15.34
CA LYS A 409 23.07 -0.70 -14.75
C LYS A 409 23.05 0.42 -15.80
N ASP A 410 22.73 1.63 -15.36
CA ASP A 410 22.67 2.86 -16.16
C ASP A 410 21.60 2.86 -17.27
N GLU A 411 20.63 1.95 -17.19
CA GLU A 411 19.40 1.94 -17.98
C GLU A 411 18.16 2.19 -17.08
N VAL A 412 17.01 2.45 -17.71
CA VAL A 412 15.71 2.58 -17.05
C VAL A 412 14.68 1.78 -17.82
N TYR A 413 13.82 1.03 -17.12
CA TYR A 413 12.86 0.13 -17.74
C TYR A 413 11.44 0.59 -17.42
N ASN A 414 10.64 0.81 -18.46
CA ASN A 414 9.29 1.34 -18.34
C ASN A 414 8.29 0.29 -18.81
N LYS A 415 7.30 -0.01 -17.97
CA LYS A 415 6.26 -0.99 -18.23
C LYS A 415 4.87 -0.35 -18.09
N TYR A 416 4.37 0.15 -19.22
CA TYR A 416 3.05 0.77 -19.31
C TYR A 416 1.93 -0.29 -19.24
N GLN A 417 0.90 0.00 -18.45
CA GLN A 417 -0.19 -0.92 -18.10
C GLN A 417 -1.49 -0.55 -18.81
N GLY A 418 -1.51 -0.62 -20.14
CA GLY A 418 -2.70 -0.57 -21.00
C GLY A 418 -3.85 0.32 -20.49
N GLU A 419 -5.03 -0.28 -20.29
CA GLU A 419 -6.28 0.39 -19.88
C GLU A 419 -6.27 0.94 -18.45
N SER A 420 -5.37 0.48 -17.58
CA SER A 420 -5.21 1.10 -16.25
C SER A 420 -4.48 2.45 -16.32
N HIS A 421 -3.72 2.65 -17.40
CA HIS A 421 -2.85 3.80 -17.64
C HIS A 421 -1.77 3.99 -16.58
N ILE A 422 -1.45 2.95 -15.81
CA ILE A 422 -0.36 2.95 -14.85
C ILE A 422 0.96 2.81 -15.60
N LEU A 423 1.99 3.55 -15.16
CA LEU A 423 3.36 3.31 -15.59
C LEU A 423 4.19 2.81 -14.41
N ILE A 424 4.72 1.60 -14.55
CA ILE A 424 5.70 1.03 -13.62
C ILE A 424 7.09 1.27 -14.21
N THR A 425 8.03 1.74 -13.39
CA THR A 425 9.40 2.00 -13.79
C THR A 425 10.39 1.35 -12.84
N ASP A 426 11.37 0.63 -13.38
CA ASP A 426 12.43 -0.02 -12.61
C ASP A 426 13.77 0.69 -12.82
N TYR A 427 14.45 0.98 -11.71
CA TYR A 427 15.73 1.70 -11.66
C TYR A 427 16.85 0.80 -11.12
N PRO A 428 17.62 0.12 -11.98
CA PRO A 428 18.63 -0.86 -11.57
C PRO A 428 19.76 -0.25 -10.73
N ASN A 429 20.05 1.04 -10.92
CA ASN A 429 21.12 1.73 -10.21
C ASN A 429 20.90 1.82 -8.70
N ILE A 430 19.64 1.97 -8.26
CA ILE A 430 19.28 1.95 -6.84
C ILE A 430 18.51 0.68 -6.43
N GLY A 431 18.08 -0.13 -7.40
CA GLY A 431 17.30 -1.35 -7.18
C GLY A 431 15.85 -1.06 -6.77
N ALA A 432 15.30 0.07 -7.21
CA ALA A 432 13.97 0.52 -6.80
C ALA A 432 12.98 0.45 -7.98
N SER A 433 11.76 0.04 -7.68
CA SER A 433 10.58 0.22 -8.53
C SER A 433 9.86 1.52 -8.17
N GLU A 434 9.14 2.08 -9.14
CA GLU A 434 8.33 3.29 -9.03
C GLU A 434 7.04 3.16 -9.82
N VAL A 435 5.96 3.79 -9.34
CA VAL A 435 4.65 3.79 -9.99
C VAL A 435 4.11 5.19 -10.19
N ARG A 436 3.59 5.44 -11.39
CA ARG A 436 2.77 6.60 -11.74
C ARG A 436 1.35 6.11 -12.02
N ALA A 437 0.41 6.69 -11.29
CA ALA A 437 -1.01 6.47 -11.47
C ALA A 437 -1.73 7.82 -11.58
N TRP A 438 -3.03 7.77 -11.88
CA TRP A 438 -3.91 8.92 -11.92
C TRP A 438 -5.04 8.71 -10.92
N CYS A 439 -5.56 9.82 -10.40
CA CYS A 439 -6.73 9.84 -9.55
C CYS A 439 -7.38 11.21 -9.70
N HIS A 440 -8.68 11.21 -10.02
CA HIS A 440 -9.45 12.43 -10.23
C HIS A 440 -10.64 12.43 -9.26
N GLU A 441 -10.35 12.46 -7.96
CA GLU A 441 -11.36 12.53 -6.90
C GLU A 441 -11.28 13.86 -6.17
N LYS A 442 -12.39 14.61 -6.16
CA LYS A 442 -12.49 15.91 -5.49
C LYS A 442 -12.71 15.69 -3.99
N VAL A 443 -12.04 16.46 -3.13
CA VAL A 443 -12.27 16.49 -1.67
C VAL A 443 -13.74 16.77 -1.37
N SER A 444 -14.36 17.67 -2.13
CA SER A 444 -15.77 18.03 -1.97
C SER A 444 -16.74 16.86 -2.20
N SER A 445 -16.39 15.88 -3.04
CA SER A 445 -17.17 14.65 -3.27
C SER A 445 -16.66 13.44 -2.45
N ASP A 446 -15.42 13.50 -1.97
CA ASP A 446 -14.80 12.45 -1.17
C ASP A 446 -15.31 12.48 0.27
N TRP A 447 -16.44 11.80 0.50
CA TRP A 447 -17.00 11.61 1.84
C TRP A 447 -16.04 10.89 2.81
N GLN A 448 -15.03 10.18 2.30
CA GLN A 448 -14.03 9.48 3.10
C GLN A 448 -12.75 10.31 3.34
N LYS A 449 -12.58 11.40 2.60
CA LYS A 449 -11.50 12.40 2.67
C LYS A 449 -10.08 11.90 2.39
N PHE A 450 -9.84 10.60 2.18
CA PHE A 450 -8.50 10.05 1.95
C PHE A 450 -8.17 9.79 0.47
N ARG A 451 -9.16 9.74 -0.43
CA ARG A 451 -8.91 9.52 -1.86
C ARG A 451 -8.28 10.74 -2.53
N SER A 452 -8.45 11.90 -1.93
CA SER A 452 -7.89 13.18 -2.38
C SER A 452 -6.59 13.59 -1.64
N THR A 453 -5.87 12.63 -1.05
CA THR A 453 -4.68 12.85 -0.19
C THR A 453 -3.42 12.22 -0.78
N GLU A 454 -2.33 12.20 -0.01
CA GLU A 454 -1.04 11.59 -0.31
C GLU A 454 -1.10 10.11 -0.67
N ASN A 455 -2.21 9.43 -0.37
CA ASN A 455 -2.45 8.08 -0.84
C ASN A 455 -2.56 8.00 -2.37
N TYR A 456 -2.97 9.09 -3.04
CA TYR A 456 -3.22 9.13 -4.50
C TYR A 456 -2.71 10.38 -5.22
N ASN A 457 -2.29 11.43 -4.50
CA ASN A 457 -1.93 12.71 -5.11
C ASN A 457 -0.43 12.91 -5.38
N ARG A 458 0.42 11.91 -5.17
CA ARG A 458 1.84 12.01 -5.56
C ARG A 458 2.01 11.86 -7.05
N LEU A 459 2.94 12.63 -7.59
CA LEU A 459 3.36 12.56 -8.98
C LEU A 459 3.91 11.16 -9.32
N SER A 460 4.64 10.54 -8.41
CA SER A 460 5.01 9.12 -8.46
C SER A 460 5.34 8.60 -7.06
N TYR A 461 5.23 7.29 -6.87
CA TYR A 461 5.54 6.59 -5.62
C TYR A 461 6.69 5.62 -5.83
N ASN A 462 7.66 5.56 -4.92
CA ASN A 462 8.90 4.82 -5.11
C ASN A 462 9.17 3.88 -3.93
N SER A 463 9.70 2.69 -4.19
CA SER A 463 10.01 1.69 -3.15
C SER A 463 11.18 2.08 -2.25
N ALA A 464 12.11 2.92 -2.73
CA ALA A 464 13.20 3.45 -1.92
C ALA A 464 12.81 4.70 -1.12
N PHE A 465 11.76 5.40 -1.54
CA PHE A 465 11.34 6.70 -1.00
C PHE A 465 9.84 6.70 -0.68
N PRO A 466 9.43 6.19 0.50
CA PRO A 466 8.06 6.29 0.98
C PRO A 466 7.57 7.74 0.95
N TRP A 467 6.28 7.96 0.70
CA TRP A 467 5.78 9.33 0.64
C TRP A 467 5.82 10.00 2.01
N GLN A 468 6.21 11.27 2.02
CA GLN A 468 6.05 12.19 3.15
C GLN A 468 4.70 12.90 3.03
N ALA A 469 4.00 13.17 4.12
CA ALA A 469 2.79 13.99 4.15
C ALA A 469 3.08 15.46 3.77
N ASP A 470 2.09 16.16 3.23
CA ASP A 470 2.16 17.60 2.99
C ASP A 470 1.98 18.37 4.31
N GLY A 471 2.69 19.49 4.46
CA GLY A 471 2.64 20.33 5.66
C GLY A 471 2.03 21.70 5.42
N GLU A 472 1.52 22.31 6.48
CA GLU A 472 0.83 23.62 6.44
C GLU A 472 1.75 24.77 5.98
N ASN A 473 3.07 24.62 6.13
CA ASN A 473 4.05 25.61 5.71
C ASN A 473 4.54 25.40 4.27
N GLY A 474 3.93 24.46 3.54
CA GLY A 474 4.26 24.11 2.16
C GLY A 474 5.43 23.12 2.06
N GLU A 475 5.64 22.31 3.10
CA GLU A 475 6.37 21.06 3.03
C GLU A 475 5.65 20.16 2.02
N VAL A 476 6.34 19.77 0.95
CA VAL A 476 5.75 18.95 -0.12
C VAL A 476 6.80 17.99 -0.63
N ALA A 477 6.42 16.74 -0.88
CA ALA A 477 7.29 15.75 -1.51
C ALA A 477 6.59 15.12 -2.70
N MET A 478 7.28 15.03 -3.84
CA MET A 478 6.74 14.51 -5.11
C MET A 478 5.35 15.03 -5.47
N ASN A 479 5.12 16.32 -5.23
CA ASN A 479 3.93 17.04 -5.65
C ASN A 479 4.24 18.54 -5.82
N TYR A 480 3.31 19.25 -6.46
CA TYR A 480 3.20 20.69 -6.39
C TYR A 480 2.31 21.12 -5.22
N VAL A 481 2.68 22.21 -4.56
CA VAL A 481 1.75 23.02 -3.76
C VAL A 481 1.65 24.42 -4.33
N ILE A 482 0.44 24.98 -4.31
CA ILE A 482 0.11 26.30 -4.83
C ILE A 482 -0.58 27.11 -3.74
N LYS A 483 -0.26 28.40 -3.62
CA LYS A 483 -1.01 29.31 -2.75
C LYS A 483 -2.42 29.53 -3.28
N ASN A 484 -3.43 29.07 -2.54
CA ASN A 484 -4.83 29.26 -2.90
C ASN A 484 -5.32 30.69 -2.57
N LYS A 485 -6.60 30.98 -2.81
CA LYS A 485 -7.21 32.30 -2.55
C LYS A 485 -7.15 32.76 -1.08
N LYS A 486 -6.95 31.82 -0.15
CA LYS A 486 -6.77 32.09 1.29
C LYS A 486 -5.30 32.22 1.69
N SER A 487 -4.39 32.18 0.72
CA SER A 487 -2.93 32.16 0.95
C SER A 487 -2.46 30.93 1.74
N GLU A 488 -3.22 29.84 1.70
CA GLU A 488 -2.83 28.53 2.24
C GLU A 488 -2.16 27.70 1.13
N TRP A 489 -1.24 26.80 1.51
CA TRP A 489 -0.64 25.87 0.56
C TRP A 489 -1.61 24.73 0.25
N GLU A 490 -1.93 24.55 -1.01
CA GLU A 490 -2.80 23.48 -1.48
C GLU A 490 -2.07 22.61 -2.50
N ALA A 491 -2.06 21.30 -2.27
CA ALA A 491 -1.45 20.33 -3.17
C ALA A 491 -2.34 20.06 -4.39
N PHE A 492 -1.73 19.83 -5.56
CA PHE A 492 -2.47 19.23 -6.67
C PHE A 492 -2.97 17.83 -6.28
N ARG A 493 -4.17 17.49 -6.73
CA ARG A 493 -4.80 16.20 -6.43
C ARG A 493 -5.69 15.64 -7.53
N LEU A 494 -6.08 16.48 -8.49
CA LEU A 494 -6.89 16.08 -9.63
C LEU A 494 -5.96 15.79 -10.80
N TYR A 495 -5.57 14.52 -10.95
CA TYR A 495 -4.72 14.06 -12.03
C TYR A 495 -5.51 13.26 -13.05
N THR A 496 -5.39 13.65 -14.31
CA THR A 496 -5.99 12.92 -15.44
C THR A 496 -4.89 12.43 -16.35
N PHE A 497 -4.85 11.13 -16.64
CA PHE A 497 -3.97 10.57 -17.66
C PHE A 497 -4.29 11.15 -19.05
N LYS A 498 -3.26 11.42 -19.86
CA LYS A 498 -3.41 11.86 -21.24
C LYS A 498 -2.89 10.81 -22.22
N GLU A 499 -1.60 10.53 -22.18
CA GLU A 499 -0.97 9.52 -23.03
C GLU A 499 0.40 9.09 -22.47
N TYR A 500 0.90 7.96 -22.96
CA TYR A 500 2.28 7.54 -22.78
C TYR A 500 2.90 7.25 -24.15
N GLU A 501 3.78 8.14 -24.60
CA GLU A 501 4.34 8.08 -25.95
C GLU A 501 5.83 8.41 -25.92
N ASN A 502 6.64 7.68 -26.70
CA ASN A 502 8.08 7.94 -26.85
C ASN A 502 8.86 7.99 -25.51
N GLY A 503 8.39 7.23 -24.51
CA GLY A 503 8.98 7.20 -23.16
C GLY A 503 8.64 8.42 -22.30
N ILE A 504 7.57 9.14 -22.62
CA ILE A 504 7.10 10.33 -21.91
C ILE A 504 5.69 10.06 -21.40
N TYR A 505 5.47 10.25 -20.10
CA TYR A 505 4.18 10.03 -19.46
C TYR A 505 3.48 11.36 -19.21
N TYR A 506 2.33 11.55 -19.86
CA TYR A 506 1.59 12.80 -19.86
C TYR A 506 0.36 12.74 -18.96
N ARG A 507 0.17 13.81 -18.17
CA ARG A 507 -1.02 14.00 -17.33
C ARG A 507 -1.44 15.46 -17.34
N ASN A 508 -2.70 15.71 -17.02
CA ASN A 508 -3.16 17.04 -16.62
C ASN A 508 -3.30 17.08 -15.10
N ALA A 509 -3.00 18.22 -14.50
CA ALA A 509 -3.25 18.50 -13.09
C ALA A 509 -4.10 19.77 -12.96
N VAL A 510 -5.08 19.74 -12.05
CA VAL A 510 -5.97 20.86 -11.76
C VAL A 510 -6.03 21.09 -10.25
N LEU A 511 -6.00 22.36 -9.83
CA LEU A 511 -6.21 22.73 -8.43
C LEU A 511 -7.71 22.67 -8.12
N GLU A 512 -8.10 21.95 -7.07
CA GLU A 512 -9.52 21.75 -6.81
C GLU A 512 -10.25 23.05 -6.43
N THR A 513 -9.63 23.88 -5.57
CA THR A 513 -10.26 25.15 -5.15
C THR A 513 -10.29 26.21 -6.25
N ASP A 514 -9.59 25.98 -7.37
CA ASP A 514 -9.53 26.90 -8.48
C ASP A 514 -9.16 26.21 -9.80
N GLU A 515 -10.18 25.80 -10.55
CA GLU A 515 -10.01 25.07 -11.82
C GLU A 515 -9.26 25.85 -12.91
N ASN A 516 -9.05 27.17 -12.71
CA ASN A 516 -8.21 27.97 -13.60
C ASN A 516 -6.71 27.80 -13.35
N ILE A 517 -6.32 27.11 -12.28
CA ILE A 517 -4.94 26.74 -12.00
C ILE A 517 -4.75 25.31 -12.51
N ARG A 518 -4.09 25.18 -13.66
CA ARG A 518 -3.99 23.93 -14.42
C ARG A 518 -2.65 23.77 -15.10
N PHE A 519 -2.14 22.55 -15.09
CA PHE A 519 -0.83 22.18 -15.61
C PHE A 519 -0.96 21.00 -16.55
N ASP A 520 -0.24 21.07 -17.67
CA ASP A 520 0.07 19.87 -18.46
C ASP A 520 1.44 19.36 -18.00
N LEU A 521 1.51 18.08 -17.65
CA LEU A 521 2.68 17.46 -17.05
C LEU A 521 3.33 16.51 -18.04
N ALA A 522 4.66 16.54 -18.14
CA ALA A 522 5.44 15.56 -18.89
C ALA A 522 6.58 15.01 -18.02
N ASP A 523 6.53 13.70 -17.81
CA ASP A 523 7.49 12.96 -16.98
C ASP A 523 8.33 12.03 -17.86
N ILE A 524 9.65 12.17 -17.79
CA ILE A 524 10.62 11.36 -18.53
C ILE A 524 11.52 10.65 -17.51
N PRO A 525 11.31 9.34 -17.27
CA PRO A 525 12.20 8.54 -16.45
C PRO A 525 13.63 8.47 -17.01
N LEU A 526 14.62 8.53 -16.12
CA LEU A 526 16.04 8.46 -16.40
C LEU A 526 16.71 7.40 -15.49
N PRO A 527 17.89 6.85 -15.84
CA PRO A 527 18.52 5.80 -15.04
C PRO A 527 18.76 6.12 -13.56
N ASN A 528 18.96 7.41 -13.23
CA ASN A 528 19.18 7.91 -11.86
C ASN A 528 18.21 9.03 -11.51
N GLY A 529 17.00 9.08 -12.10
CA GLY A 529 16.11 10.19 -11.83
C GLY A 529 14.93 10.34 -12.76
N ILE A 530 14.35 11.53 -12.73
CA ILE A 530 13.25 11.96 -13.57
C ILE A 530 13.59 13.35 -14.13
N LEU A 531 13.39 13.52 -15.43
CA LEU A 531 13.25 14.85 -16.01
C LEU A 531 11.76 15.20 -16.05
N ARG A 532 11.43 16.33 -15.44
CA ARG A 532 10.10 16.94 -15.48
C ARG A 532 10.12 18.14 -16.39
N VAL A 533 9.16 18.20 -17.31
CA VAL A 533 8.90 19.39 -18.11
C VAL A 533 7.40 19.61 -18.05
N ASP A 534 6.99 20.65 -17.35
CA ASP A 534 5.59 20.88 -17.03
C ASP A 534 5.19 22.29 -17.53
N LYS A 535 4.03 22.39 -18.16
CA LYS A 535 3.48 23.63 -18.73
C LYS A 535 2.40 24.17 -17.81
N ASN A 536 2.65 25.33 -17.22
CA ASN A 536 1.63 26.07 -16.48
C ASN A 536 0.70 26.78 -17.47
N ASN A 537 -0.57 26.36 -17.52
CA ASN A 537 -1.61 26.94 -18.36
C ASN A 537 -2.61 27.79 -17.55
N SER A 538 -2.19 28.27 -16.38
CA SER A 538 -3.02 29.07 -15.49
C SER A 538 -3.25 30.47 -16.06
N ASN A 539 -4.48 30.97 -15.96
CA ASN A 539 -4.85 32.30 -16.47
C ASN A 539 -4.58 33.45 -15.48
N LYS A 540 -3.80 33.19 -14.42
CA LYS A 540 -3.52 34.15 -13.35
C LYS A 540 -2.16 33.87 -12.69
N PRO A 541 -1.63 34.82 -11.91
CA PRO A 541 -0.40 34.61 -11.17
C PRO A 541 -0.60 33.52 -10.11
N ILE A 542 0.41 32.67 -9.96
CA ILE A 542 0.46 31.67 -8.88
C ILE A 542 1.82 31.69 -8.21
N GLU A 543 1.84 31.45 -6.90
CA GLU A 543 3.03 31.12 -6.14
C GLU A 543 3.02 29.61 -5.90
N MET A 544 4.10 28.94 -6.28
CA MET A 544 4.16 27.48 -6.25
C MET A 544 5.50 26.93 -5.78
N ARG A 545 5.43 25.72 -5.23
CA ARG A 545 6.58 24.85 -4.97
C ARG A 545 6.39 23.53 -5.69
N LEU A 546 7.48 22.93 -6.12
CA LEU A 546 7.56 21.52 -6.53
C LEU A 546 8.60 20.83 -5.65
N GLY A 547 8.19 19.77 -4.96
CA GLY A 547 9.07 18.97 -4.10
C GLY A 547 9.64 17.74 -4.79
N HIS A 548 10.91 17.43 -4.50
CA HIS A 548 11.50 16.12 -4.75
C HIS A 548 10.90 15.07 -3.79
N TYR A 549 11.30 13.80 -3.88
CA TYR A 549 11.24 12.87 -2.74
C TYR A 549 11.87 13.49 -1.48
N ALA A 550 11.37 13.09 -0.31
CA ALA A 550 11.95 13.47 0.97
C ALA A 550 12.94 12.40 1.45
N LEU A 551 13.96 12.82 2.20
CA LEU A 551 14.82 11.88 2.94
C LEU A 551 14.54 11.99 4.44
N PRO A 552 14.26 10.87 5.14
CA PRO A 552 14.23 10.83 6.59
C PRO A 552 15.63 10.91 7.18
N LYS A 553 15.73 11.41 8.41
CA LYS A 553 16.95 11.37 9.20
C LYS A 553 17.16 9.96 9.76
N LEU A 554 18.23 9.28 9.34
CA LEU A 554 18.53 7.88 9.67
C LEU A 554 19.80 7.77 10.51
N GLY A 555 19.70 8.02 11.82
CA GLY A 555 20.81 7.92 12.78
C GLY A 555 21.93 8.98 12.64
N LYS A 556 22.01 9.68 11.50
CA LYS A 556 22.92 10.80 11.23
C LYS A 556 22.15 11.99 10.67
N GLU A 557 22.72 13.18 10.83
CA GLU A 557 22.18 14.40 10.23
C GLU A 557 22.16 14.32 8.70
N ILE A 558 21.11 14.89 8.10
CA ILE A 558 21.01 14.98 6.64
C ILE A 558 21.94 16.08 6.15
N ILE A 559 22.95 15.68 5.39
CA ILE A 559 23.96 16.55 4.82
C ILE A 559 23.36 17.27 3.62
N THR A 560 23.64 18.57 3.52
CA THR A 560 23.21 19.41 2.41
C THR A 560 24.42 19.91 1.64
N THR A 561 24.36 19.88 0.32
CA THR A 561 25.35 20.51 -0.56
C THR A 561 24.65 21.39 -1.60
N LYS A 562 25.11 22.61 -1.78
CA LYS A 562 24.73 23.50 -2.89
C LYS A 562 25.96 23.85 -3.71
N LYS A 563 25.85 23.77 -5.04
CA LYS A 563 26.92 24.13 -5.97
C LYS A 563 26.36 24.60 -7.30
N THR A 564 27.18 25.26 -8.11
CA THR A 564 26.83 25.69 -9.46
C THR A 564 27.63 24.91 -10.48
N ILE A 565 26.97 24.33 -11.47
CA ILE A 565 27.60 23.58 -12.57
C ILE A 565 27.04 24.10 -13.88
N GLU A 566 27.90 24.57 -14.79
CA GLU A 566 27.49 25.12 -16.09
C GLU A 566 26.41 26.22 -15.97
N GLY A 567 26.50 27.04 -14.92
CA GLY A 567 25.54 28.11 -14.62
C GLY A 567 24.20 27.64 -14.04
N LYS A 568 24.03 26.34 -13.77
CA LYS A 568 22.84 25.77 -13.12
C LYS A 568 23.08 25.52 -11.64
N GLU A 569 22.10 25.88 -10.81
CA GLU A 569 22.10 25.54 -9.39
C GLU A 569 21.89 24.03 -9.22
N VAL A 570 22.67 23.40 -8.35
CA VAL A 570 22.52 22.01 -7.96
C VAL A 570 22.43 21.94 -6.44
N THR A 571 21.30 21.47 -5.93
CA THR A 571 21.08 21.22 -4.51
C THR A 571 21.01 19.72 -4.27
N ILE A 572 21.74 19.22 -3.28
CA ILE A 572 21.84 17.80 -2.93
C ILE A 572 21.57 17.63 -1.44
N ILE A 573 20.79 16.61 -1.07
CA ILE A 573 20.65 16.11 0.29
C ILE A 573 21.10 14.65 0.38
N ASP A 574 21.73 14.26 1.48
CA ASP A 574 22.23 12.90 1.74
C ASP A 574 21.89 12.48 3.18
N ASN A 575 21.16 11.38 3.35
CA ASN A 575 20.79 10.87 4.68
C ASN A 575 21.64 9.67 5.16
N GLY A 576 22.73 9.35 4.45
CA GLY A 576 23.58 8.20 4.74
C GLY A 576 23.12 6.89 4.09
N LYS A 577 21.92 6.85 3.47
CA LYS A 577 21.42 5.72 2.69
C LYS A 577 21.26 6.08 1.22
N TYR A 578 20.65 7.23 0.94
CA TYR A 578 20.44 7.78 -0.40
C TYR A 578 20.84 9.24 -0.47
N GLN A 579 21.17 9.67 -1.69
CA GLN A 579 21.37 11.05 -2.08
C GLN A 579 20.26 11.45 -3.04
N LEU A 580 19.66 12.62 -2.86
CA LEU A 580 18.74 13.25 -3.81
C LEU A 580 19.35 14.55 -4.31
N ALA A 581 19.27 14.82 -5.61
CA ALA A 581 19.75 16.05 -6.22
C ALA A 581 18.66 16.71 -7.06
N MET A 582 18.47 18.01 -6.91
CA MET A 582 17.48 18.79 -7.65
C MET A 582 18.16 19.93 -8.41
N ILE A 583 17.87 20.00 -9.71
CA ILE A 583 18.46 20.97 -10.63
C ILE A 583 17.33 21.69 -11.38
N PRO A 584 17.03 22.95 -11.06
CA PRO A 584 16.12 23.77 -11.85
C PRO A 584 16.75 24.09 -13.21
N LEU A 585 16.12 23.64 -14.30
CA LEU A 585 16.62 23.80 -15.66
C LEU A 585 16.02 25.02 -16.36
N LEU A 586 14.71 25.26 -16.21
CA LEU A 586 13.96 26.34 -16.85
C LEU A 586 12.79 26.80 -15.97
N GLY A 587 12.47 28.10 -15.98
CA GLY A 587 11.28 28.69 -15.35
C GLY A 587 11.36 28.92 -13.83
N TRP A 588 12.21 28.19 -13.12
CA TRP A 588 12.32 28.28 -11.65
C TRP A 588 13.19 29.42 -11.16
N LYS A 589 12.85 29.98 -10.00
CA LYS A 589 13.60 31.07 -9.37
C LYS A 589 14.83 30.56 -8.62
N LYS A 590 14.65 29.53 -7.78
CA LYS A 590 15.69 28.92 -6.93
C LYS A 590 15.21 27.57 -6.39
N SER A 591 16.13 26.81 -5.82
CA SER A 591 15.83 25.70 -4.92
C SER A 591 16.03 26.08 -3.45
N GLU A 592 15.20 25.51 -2.58
CA GLU A 592 15.26 25.62 -1.13
C GLU A 592 15.17 24.23 -0.49
N ILE A 593 15.66 24.15 0.74
CA ILE A 593 15.59 22.94 1.54
C ILE A 593 14.58 23.20 2.62
N VAL A 594 13.63 22.28 2.74
CA VAL A 594 12.54 22.37 3.68
C VAL A 594 12.69 21.23 4.68
N ASP A 595 12.91 21.61 5.94
CA ASP A 595 12.88 20.68 7.06
C ASP A 595 11.42 20.37 7.40
N ALA A 596 11.13 19.11 7.69
CA ALA A 596 9.80 18.65 8.07
C ALA A 596 9.87 17.83 9.35
N LYS A 597 8.81 17.93 10.17
CA LYS A 597 8.68 17.21 11.43
C LYS A 597 7.36 16.45 11.51
N GLY A 598 7.42 15.15 11.80
CA GLY A 598 6.24 14.28 11.95
C GLY A 598 5.51 13.96 10.65
N LEU A 599 6.06 14.34 9.49
CA LEU A 599 5.43 14.13 8.19
C LEU A 599 5.97 12.90 7.44
N HIS A 600 7.06 12.27 7.88
CA HIS A 600 7.65 11.12 7.19
C HIS A 600 7.38 9.80 7.94
N PRO A 601 7.04 8.69 7.25
CA PRO A 601 6.66 7.43 7.89
C PRO A 601 7.81 6.66 8.57
N GLU A 602 9.07 6.97 8.22
CA GLU A 602 10.27 6.30 8.74
C GLU A 602 10.97 7.08 9.87
N SER A 603 10.76 8.40 9.97
CA SER A 603 11.42 9.23 10.97
C SER A 603 10.63 10.49 11.29
N LYS A 604 10.74 10.96 12.54
CA LYS A 604 10.12 12.23 12.98
C LYS A 604 10.75 13.45 12.31
N GLU A 605 11.97 13.36 11.80
CA GLU A 605 12.67 14.45 11.11
C GLU A 605 13.01 14.03 9.68
N SER A 606 12.75 14.92 8.73
CA SER A 606 13.06 14.70 7.32
C SER A 606 13.38 16.01 6.61
N LYS A 607 14.01 15.92 5.44
CA LYS A 607 14.27 17.06 4.56
C LYS A 607 13.78 16.77 3.15
N VAL A 608 13.28 17.79 2.48
CA VAL A 608 12.94 17.76 1.06
C VAL A 608 13.58 18.95 0.35
N ILE A 609 13.98 18.74 -0.91
CA ILE A 609 14.41 19.84 -1.79
C ILE A 609 13.19 20.30 -2.58
N ASN A 610 12.90 21.59 -2.52
CA ASN A 610 11.83 22.22 -3.28
C ASN A 610 12.43 23.20 -4.29
N VAL A 611 11.87 23.27 -5.50
CA VAL A 611 12.04 24.43 -6.39
C VAL A 611 10.84 25.35 -6.28
N VAL A 612 11.07 26.66 -6.37
CA VAL A 612 10.03 27.67 -6.17
C VAL A 612 9.93 28.61 -7.35
N ALA A 613 8.72 29.04 -7.67
CA ALA A 613 8.45 30.02 -8.71
C ALA A 613 7.19 30.83 -8.41
N ASN A 614 7.18 32.05 -8.93
CA ASN A 614 5.98 32.87 -9.06
C ASN A 614 5.73 33.03 -10.56
N SER A 615 4.58 32.58 -11.05
CA SER A 615 4.22 32.81 -12.45
C SER A 615 3.55 34.17 -12.61
N GLU A 616 3.86 34.86 -13.70
CA GLU A 616 3.12 36.06 -14.11
C GLU A 616 1.82 35.66 -14.82
N SER A 617 0.82 36.55 -14.83
CA SER A 617 -0.49 36.28 -15.45
C SER A 617 -0.42 36.19 -16.98
N ASN A 618 -1.34 35.43 -17.57
CA ASN A 618 -1.78 35.53 -18.98
C ASN A 618 -0.86 34.97 -20.06
N LYS A 619 0.25 34.29 -19.74
CA LYS A 619 1.04 33.53 -20.72
C LYS A 619 1.41 32.14 -20.18
N PRO A 620 1.25 31.07 -20.97
CA PRO A 620 1.78 29.76 -20.59
C PRO A 620 3.28 29.83 -20.32
N ALA A 621 3.74 29.11 -19.30
CA ALA A 621 5.15 29.09 -18.91
C ALA A 621 5.63 27.65 -18.72
N ILE A 622 6.82 27.36 -19.25
CA ILE A 622 7.46 26.05 -19.13
C ILE A 622 8.37 26.02 -17.90
N TYR A 623 8.20 24.98 -17.09
CA TYR A 623 9.04 24.68 -15.94
C TYR A 623 9.72 23.34 -16.17
N ALA A 624 11.06 23.34 -16.18
CA ALA A 624 11.84 22.12 -16.34
C ALA A 624 12.73 21.87 -15.14
N THR A 625 12.70 20.64 -14.62
CA THR A 625 13.45 20.24 -13.43
C THR A 625 14.04 18.85 -13.60
N LEU A 626 15.29 18.70 -13.21
CA LEU A 626 15.91 17.38 -13.05
C LEU A 626 15.86 16.96 -11.58
N MET A 627 15.26 15.81 -11.31
CA MET A 627 15.14 15.19 -10.00
C MET A 627 15.95 13.89 -10.01
N LEU A 628 17.13 13.88 -9.39
CA LEU A 628 18.06 12.74 -9.45
C LEU A 628 18.24 12.08 -8.09
N TRP A 629 18.67 10.83 -8.11
CA TRP A 629 19.02 10.06 -6.93
C TRP A 629 20.23 9.15 -7.14
N LYS A 630 20.91 8.84 -6.03
CA LYS A 630 21.97 7.82 -5.94
C LYS A 630 21.93 7.17 -4.56
N LYS A 631 22.68 6.08 -4.38
CA LYS A 631 23.01 5.59 -3.04
C LYS A 631 23.97 6.58 -2.36
N SER A 632 23.90 6.67 -1.04
CA SER A 632 24.87 7.46 -0.28
C SER A 632 26.28 6.90 -0.48
N GLY A 633 27.28 7.77 -0.55
CA GLY A 633 28.68 7.42 -0.83
C GLY A 633 29.04 7.37 -2.33
N ASP A 634 28.07 7.20 -3.23
CA ASP A 634 28.33 7.30 -4.67
C ASP A 634 28.62 8.76 -5.06
N LYS A 635 29.69 8.98 -5.83
CA LYS A 635 30.09 10.33 -6.23
C LYS A 635 29.25 10.83 -7.40
N TRP A 636 28.85 12.09 -7.33
CA TRP A 636 28.27 12.81 -8.47
C TRP A 636 29.35 13.38 -9.37
N ASN A 637 29.28 13.10 -10.66
CA ASN A 637 30.05 13.82 -11.66
C ASN A 637 29.22 14.93 -12.32
N ASN A 638 29.88 15.94 -12.89
CA ASN A 638 29.19 17.11 -13.46
C ASN A 638 28.32 16.75 -14.67
N LYS A 639 28.70 15.73 -15.45
CA LYS A 639 27.93 15.28 -16.62
C LYS A 639 26.62 14.60 -16.24
N GLU A 640 26.56 13.94 -15.09
CA GLU A 640 25.33 13.36 -14.54
C GLU A 640 24.37 14.42 -13.99
N LEU A 641 24.91 15.46 -13.34
CA LEU A 641 24.11 16.50 -12.71
C LEU A 641 23.53 17.50 -13.72
N VAL A 642 24.19 17.69 -14.86
CA VAL A 642 23.70 18.51 -15.98
C VAL A 642 23.87 17.73 -17.29
N PRO A 643 23.06 16.67 -17.52
CA PRO A 643 23.24 15.76 -18.65
C PRO A 643 22.60 16.25 -19.94
N LEU A 644 21.81 17.33 -19.89
CA LEU A 644 20.95 17.76 -20.98
C LEU A 644 20.70 19.27 -20.96
N LYS A 645 20.17 19.78 -22.07
CA LYS A 645 19.63 21.14 -22.21
C LYS A 645 18.15 21.06 -22.56
N VAL A 646 17.38 22.02 -22.05
CA VAL A 646 15.95 22.18 -22.37
C VAL A 646 15.76 23.57 -22.98
N SER A 647 15.06 23.64 -24.11
CA SER A 647 14.78 24.89 -24.82
C SER A 647 13.42 24.85 -25.50
N GLU A 648 12.65 25.92 -25.36
CA GLU A 648 11.39 26.13 -26.07
C GLU A 648 11.68 26.56 -27.52
N GLN A 649 11.03 25.91 -28.48
CA GLN A 649 11.15 26.20 -29.90
C GLN A 649 10.11 27.24 -30.34
N THR A 650 10.31 27.85 -31.51
CA THR A 650 9.42 28.90 -32.04
C THR A 650 7.98 28.45 -32.28
N ASN A 651 7.75 27.15 -32.49
CA ASN A 651 6.43 26.55 -32.66
C ASN A 651 5.77 26.14 -31.33
N GLY A 652 6.40 26.40 -30.18
CA GLY A 652 5.90 26.02 -28.86
C GLY A 652 6.23 24.58 -28.43
N THR A 653 6.90 23.78 -29.27
CA THR A 653 7.45 22.48 -28.89
C THR A 653 8.64 22.67 -27.94
N ILE A 654 8.80 21.79 -26.95
CA ILE A 654 9.95 21.83 -26.04
C ILE A 654 10.97 20.78 -26.49
N SER A 655 12.18 21.22 -26.80
CA SER A 655 13.30 20.37 -27.16
C SER A 655 14.14 20.02 -25.93
N VAL A 656 14.36 18.73 -25.72
CA VAL A 656 15.29 18.19 -24.72
C VAL A 656 16.45 17.54 -25.45
N GLU A 657 17.65 18.09 -25.31
CA GLU A 657 18.87 17.63 -25.98
C GLU A 657 19.85 17.08 -24.93
N PHE A 658 20.02 15.77 -24.93
CA PHE A 658 20.98 15.09 -24.07
C PHE A 658 22.40 15.22 -24.63
N LYS A 659 23.39 15.31 -23.74
CA LYS A 659 24.82 15.40 -24.11
C LYS A 659 25.35 14.19 -24.88
N ASN A 660 24.62 13.08 -24.89
CA ASN A 660 24.92 11.89 -25.69
C ASN A 660 24.32 11.95 -27.12
N GLY A 661 23.70 13.07 -27.51
CA GLY A 661 23.13 13.29 -28.84
C GLY A 661 21.66 12.88 -28.97
N ILE A 662 21.06 12.25 -27.94
CA ILE A 662 19.63 11.93 -27.96
C ILE A 662 18.83 13.24 -27.86
N LYS A 663 17.82 13.37 -28.72
CA LYS A 663 16.86 14.48 -28.71
C LYS A 663 15.46 13.93 -28.46
N LYS A 664 14.73 14.54 -27.53
CA LYS A 664 13.30 14.31 -27.29
C LYS A 664 12.53 15.60 -27.52
N LEU A 665 11.36 15.48 -28.14
CA LEU A 665 10.43 16.59 -28.32
C LEU A 665 9.23 16.35 -27.42
N ILE A 666 8.81 17.40 -26.71
CA ILE A 666 7.63 17.40 -25.86
C ILE A 666 6.62 18.36 -26.48
N GLU A 667 5.43 17.84 -26.72
CA GLU A 667 4.32 18.57 -27.30
C GLU A 667 3.12 18.46 -26.36
N PHE A 668 2.67 19.61 -25.86
CA PHE A 668 1.46 19.71 -25.07
C PHE A 668 0.30 20.02 -26.03
N ASN A 669 -0.15 19.00 -26.75
CA ASN A 669 -1.26 19.12 -27.69
C ASN A 669 -2.60 19.16 -26.95
N GLU A 670 -3.53 20.03 -27.39
CA GLU A 670 -4.94 19.96 -27.00
C GLU A 670 -5.60 18.79 -27.74
N LYS A 671 -5.33 17.55 -27.33
CA LYS A 671 -6.10 16.38 -27.77
C LYS A 671 -7.34 16.18 -26.91
#